data_AF-A0A6P0LSM1-F1
#
_entry.id   AF-A0A6P0LSM1-F1
#
_cell.length_a   1.000
_cell.length_b   1.000
_cell.length_c   1.000
_cell.angle_alpha   90.00
_cell.angle_beta   90.00
_cell.angle_gamma   90.00
#
_symmetry.space_group_name_H-M   'P 1'
#
loop_
_entity.id
_entity.type
_entity.pdbx_description
1 polymer ?
#
loop_
_entity_poly.entity_id
_entity_poly.type
_entity_poly.pdbx_seq_one_letter_code
_entity_poly.pdbx_strand_id
1 'polypeptide(L)'
;MLGSVGKLSLLVGGWQPPTNTNVQDANSNQRDFRGLLRLVAISPVATVTNQHIIKGHFSMFDIKYASFNDLDKSLNFGETEVHNALGSHSKTSSTIVFIDSGVDDYQSLVNGTVPEAEVIVLDSTQDGVEQITKALQRRTDITAIHIVSHGSPGCLYLGNSQLSLDTLNHYTPQLKTWSTTDSPTPILLYGCNVAAGDAGTEFLERLHQITGTEIAASANRTGNAALGGDWNLECCTGQIGVDSAFLPELMQVYQGVFVVSFSNANNFAVGNSPVSIATGDFDHDGDLDLVTANLNSDNVSVLLNNGAGSYTLSGNFAVGRFPLDVAVGDFDEDGKLDLVTANFGSVSVLLGNGNGSFGSATQVNEGDIPQSVAVGDFDRDKNLDIAVGRFSGIVSVLFGNGMGSFPLTNDFTTGVTGDFSTSVADFNNDGNLDIVTGSRGEEIVSLLLGTGTTTFQPSISIPTGVFFGTPDAVGDFDKNGNLDLVVGSGSGRESEIAVLLGNGNGTFGSPMPFTTGGGSEVAVGDFNGDGNLDIAAASNDQVSLLLGNGAGDFTPSGQFDVGSNPSSITVGDFNSDGKPDIATANSGSDNVSVLLNTTSFSSSIVATPNDDNLTLTPKNDIINLLTGQDIAEGLAGDDFINGDGGDDNLFGDKGNDTLLGGSGQDELYGGSGDDSLKGGDGDDNLFGEAGNDTLLGGQGQDQLFGGSGDDLLKGGQGDNILTGYTGKDIFVLSTAGKNTITDFENGVDLLKLDGDLTFGSLSIFEQNGDTWITTENNQLLATLNFVEANLITADDFIY
;
A
#
# COMPACT_ATOMS: atom_id res chain seq x y z
N MET A 1 19.62 -36.35 50.05
CA MET A 1 20.32 -36.40 51.36
C MET A 1 21.25 -37.60 51.40
N LEU A 2 22.51 -37.34 51.74
CA LEU A 2 23.48 -38.23 52.40
C LEU A 2 23.97 -39.47 51.64
N GLY A 3 25.15 -39.31 51.01
CA GLY A 3 25.92 -40.41 50.43
C GLY A 3 27.22 -39.98 49.71
N SER A 4 28.05 -39.14 50.36
CA SER A 4 29.53 -39.11 50.19
C SER A 4 30.08 -38.62 48.82
N VAL A 5 30.40 -37.34 48.60
CA VAL A 5 31.62 -36.62 49.04
C VAL A 5 32.88 -37.49 49.08
N GLY A 6 33.79 -37.27 48.12
CA GLY A 6 35.13 -37.86 48.14
C GLY A 6 36.01 -37.43 46.96
N LYS A 7 36.59 -36.22 47.07
CA LYS A 7 37.80 -35.68 46.39
C LYS A 7 37.58 -34.39 45.60
N LEU A 8 37.45 -33.28 46.34
CA LEU A 8 37.94 -31.98 45.90
C LEU A 8 38.65 -31.35 47.10
N SER A 9 39.96 -31.56 47.16
CA SER A 9 40.88 -30.88 48.07
C SER A 9 42.20 -30.76 47.32
N LEU A 10 42.81 -29.57 47.43
CA LEU A 10 44.03 -29.07 46.76
C LEU A 10 43.80 -28.35 45.43
N LEU A 11 43.47 -27.05 45.47
CA LEU A 11 44.37 -25.97 45.07
C LEU A 11 43.71 -24.58 45.24
N VAL A 12 43.55 -24.08 46.46
CA VAL A 12 43.43 -22.63 46.68
C VAL A 12 44.19 -22.26 47.94
N GLY A 13 45.43 -21.80 47.75
CA GLY A 13 46.19 -21.07 48.75
C GLY A 13 45.52 -19.72 49.00
N GLY A 14 45.37 -19.38 50.27
CA GLY A 14 44.43 -18.37 50.72
C GLY A 14 44.77 -16.91 50.44
N TRP A 15 43.73 -16.08 50.51
CA TRP A 15 43.81 -14.71 50.96
C TRP A 15 42.43 -14.23 51.46
N GLN A 16 42.38 -13.63 52.65
CA GLN A 16 41.20 -12.94 53.19
C GLN A 16 41.33 -11.42 52.97
N PRO A 17 40.24 -10.68 52.75
CA PRO A 17 40.28 -9.22 52.55
C PRO A 17 40.28 -8.45 53.88
N PRO A 18 40.82 -7.21 53.92
CA PRO A 18 40.66 -6.33 55.06
C PRO A 18 39.32 -5.59 55.05
N THR A 19 38.81 -5.42 56.27
CA THR A 19 37.59 -4.73 56.71
C THR A 19 37.71 -3.20 56.76
N ASN A 20 36.55 -2.53 56.77
CA ASN A 20 36.22 -1.13 57.09
C ASN A 20 36.06 -0.21 55.86
N THR A 21 34.93 0.48 55.65
CA THR A 21 34.24 1.38 56.61
C THR A 21 32.74 1.56 56.32
N ASN A 22 32.01 1.83 57.41
CA ASN A 22 30.58 2.16 57.54
C ASN A 22 30.15 3.47 56.83
N VAL A 23 28.87 3.57 56.41
CA VAL A 23 27.80 4.55 56.78
C VAL A 23 26.50 4.06 56.11
N GLN A 24 25.56 3.42 56.81
CA GLN A 24 24.32 3.94 57.46
C GLN A 24 23.20 4.49 56.54
N ASP A 25 22.09 3.72 56.56
CA ASP A 25 20.65 4.05 56.47
C ASP A 25 20.08 4.97 55.38
N ALA A 26 19.25 4.37 54.50
CA ALA A 26 17.81 4.68 54.43
C ALA A 26 17.05 3.63 53.59
N ASN A 27 15.95 3.11 54.15
CA ASN A 27 14.96 2.28 53.44
C ASN A 27 14.27 3.08 52.33
N SER A 28 14.47 2.69 51.07
CA SER A 28 13.48 2.84 50.00
C SER A 28 13.64 1.69 49.00
N ASN A 29 12.71 0.74 49.05
CA ASN A 29 12.52 -0.28 48.02
C ASN A 29 12.03 0.38 46.73
N GLN A 30 12.96 0.71 45.83
CA GLN A 30 12.82 0.83 44.37
C GLN A 30 14.06 1.57 43.87
N ARG A 31 14.96 0.88 43.17
CA ARG A 31 15.68 1.35 41.95
C ARG A 31 16.39 0.17 41.28
N ASP A 32 16.05 0.02 40.00
CA ASP A 32 16.86 -0.45 38.86
C ASP A 32 17.91 -1.55 39.06
N PHE A 33 17.61 -2.71 38.48
CA PHE A 33 18.59 -3.69 38.00
C PHE A 33 18.63 -3.71 36.46
N ARG A 34 18.53 -2.54 35.80
CA ARG A 34 18.94 -2.36 34.40
C ARG A 34 20.37 -1.81 34.39
N GLY A 35 21.33 -2.73 34.45
CA GLY A 35 22.75 -2.39 34.40
C GLY A 35 23.61 -3.50 35.00
N LEU A 36 24.46 -4.10 34.16
CA LEU A 36 25.45 -5.14 34.44
C LEU A 36 24.96 -6.60 34.45
N LEU A 37 24.83 -7.16 33.24
CA LEU A 37 25.55 -8.40 32.92
C LEU A 37 25.89 -8.49 31.42
N ARG A 38 26.87 -7.69 30.98
CA ARG A 38 27.76 -8.02 29.85
C ARG A 38 29.08 -8.50 30.44
N LEU A 39 29.41 -9.79 30.27
CA LEU A 39 30.75 -10.24 29.85
C LEU A 39 30.79 -11.75 29.57
N VAL A 40 31.40 -12.07 28.42
CA VAL A 40 31.95 -13.36 27.96
C VAL A 40 31.03 -14.27 27.12
N ALA A 41 30.94 -13.94 25.83
CA ALA A 41 31.50 -14.78 24.78
C ALA A 41 32.03 -13.88 23.65
N ILE A 42 33.36 -13.79 23.50
CA ILE A 42 34.03 -13.16 22.37
C ILE A 42 35.08 -14.16 21.84
N SER A 43 35.04 -14.38 20.51
CA SER A 43 36.18 -14.51 19.58
C SER A 43 37.01 -15.83 19.53
N PRO A 44 37.82 -16.08 18.45
CA PRO A 44 38.43 -15.08 17.55
C PRO A 44 38.59 -15.39 16.03
N VAL A 45 38.60 -14.32 15.22
CA VAL A 45 39.64 -14.12 14.18
C VAL A 45 40.75 -13.27 14.80
N ALA A 46 41.99 -13.73 14.69
CA ALA A 46 43.16 -13.12 15.29
C ALA A 46 43.93 -12.28 14.26
N THR A 47 44.17 -11.00 14.57
CA THR A 47 45.23 -10.20 13.95
C THR A 47 46.58 -10.62 14.54
N VAL A 48 47.48 -11.17 13.72
CA VAL A 48 48.85 -11.50 14.11
C VAL A 48 49.77 -10.31 13.81
N THR A 49 50.46 -9.79 14.83
CA THR A 49 51.79 -9.20 14.63
C THR A 49 52.84 -10.08 15.34
N ASN A 50 53.80 -10.54 14.53
CA ASN A 50 55.10 -11.12 14.89
C ASN A 50 55.17 -12.38 15.78
N GLN A 51 55.16 -13.57 15.17
CA GLN A 51 56.36 -14.42 14.97
C GLN A 51 55.99 -15.82 14.44
N HIS A 52 56.44 -16.12 13.22
CA HIS A 52 56.65 -17.44 12.58
C HIS A 52 55.59 -18.55 12.73
N ILE A 53 54.69 -18.62 11.75
CA ILE A 53 53.92 -19.82 11.40
C ILE A 53 54.64 -20.59 10.28
N ILE A 54 54.86 -21.89 10.47
CA ILE A 54 55.14 -22.84 9.38
C ILE A 54 53.82 -23.52 8.98
N LYS A 55 53.33 -23.09 7.81
CA LYS A 55 52.50 -23.73 6.76
C LYS A 55 51.59 -24.93 7.07
N GLY A 56 50.33 -24.76 6.64
CA GLY A 56 49.46 -25.81 6.07
C GLY A 56 48.31 -25.18 5.28
N HIS A 57 48.41 -25.15 3.95
CA HIS A 57 47.43 -24.65 2.96
C HIS A 57 46.13 -25.47 2.93
N PHE A 58 44.97 -24.82 2.74
CA PHE A 58 43.92 -25.25 1.80
C PHE A 58 43.15 -24.01 1.30
N SER A 59 43.11 -23.79 -0.02
CA SER A 59 42.30 -22.77 -0.70
C SER A 59 41.00 -23.38 -1.20
N MET A 60 39.91 -22.62 -1.15
CA MET A 60 38.61 -22.99 -1.73
C MET A 60 38.54 -22.41 -3.14
N PHE A 61 38.57 -23.29 -4.15
CA PHE A 61 38.27 -23.00 -5.55
C PHE A 61 37.25 -24.04 -6.02
N ASP A 62 36.27 -23.57 -6.79
CA ASP A 62 35.29 -24.29 -7.62
C ASP A 62 34.25 -25.22 -6.96
N ILE A 63 32.99 -24.75 -6.86
CA ILE A 63 31.81 -25.57 -7.19
C ILE A 63 30.73 -24.70 -7.87
N LYS A 64 30.75 -24.65 -9.21
CA LYS A 64 29.56 -24.47 -10.04
C LYS A 64 28.95 -25.86 -10.30
N TYR A 65 27.62 -25.98 -10.11
CA TYR A 65 26.75 -27.13 -10.42
C TYR A 65 26.88 -28.41 -9.56
N ALA A 66 26.05 -28.52 -8.51
CA ALA A 66 25.50 -29.81 -8.05
C ALA A 66 24.14 -29.61 -7.35
N SER A 67 23.16 -30.41 -7.75
CA SER A 67 21.75 -30.36 -7.32
C SER A 67 21.52 -30.74 -5.85
N PHE A 68 20.57 -30.08 -5.20
CA PHE A 68 19.92 -30.49 -3.94
C PHE A 68 19.45 -31.95 -4.00
N ASN A 69 20.22 -32.86 -3.40
CA ASN A 69 19.82 -34.16 -2.84
C ASN A 69 21.09 -34.97 -2.57
N ASP A 70 21.65 -34.89 -1.36
CA ASP A 70 22.46 -35.96 -0.73
C ASP A 70 23.05 -35.59 0.65
N LEU A 71 22.63 -34.50 1.32
CA LEU A 71 23.13 -34.13 2.65
C LEU A 71 22.27 -34.62 3.84
N ASP A 72 21.49 -35.69 3.67
CA ASP A 72 20.82 -36.38 4.77
C ASP A 72 21.31 -37.83 4.85
N LYS A 73 22.42 -38.04 5.58
CA LYS A 73 22.87 -39.30 6.23
C LYS A 73 24.34 -39.23 6.64
N SER A 74 24.67 -38.42 7.64
CA SER A 74 25.64 -38.80 8.68
C SER A 74 25.87 -37.64 9.63
N LEU A 75 25.36 -37.75 10.86
CA LEU A 75 26.11 -37.56 12.11
C LEU A 75 25.11 -37.55 13.27
N ASN A 76 24.92 -38.75 13.83
CA ASN A 76 24.10 -39.00 15.00
C ASN A 76 25.08 -39.14 16.18
N PHE A 77 25.19 -38.12 17.04
CA PHE A 77 25.75 -38.26 18.38
C PHE A 77 24.79 -37.63 19.39
N GLY A 78 24.33 -38.49 20.31
CA GLY A 78 23.23 -38.25 21.20
C GLY A 78 23.45 -37.14 22.23
N GLU A 79 22.34 -36.47 22.50
CA GLU A 79 22.07 -35.67 23.69
C GLU A 79 22.25 -36.52 24.95
N THR A 80 23.18 -36.15 25.84
CA THR A 80 22.99 -36.26 27.29
C THR A 80 24.07 -35.46 28.04
N GLU A 81 23.65 -34.64 29.01
CA GLU A 81 24.47 -33.98 30.06
C GLU A 81 25.05 -32.56 29.85
N VAL A 82 24.33 -31.62 29.21
CA VAL A 82 24.64 -30.17 29.41
C VAL A 82 23.41 -29.29 29.75
N HIS A 83 22.17 -29.79 29.64
CA HIS A 83 20.96 -29.03 30.04
C HIS A 83 20.47 -29.35 31.45
N ASN A 84 21.26 -29.06 32.47
CA ASN A 84 20.76 -29.17 33.86
C ASN A 84 21.26 -28.07 34.82
N ALA A 85 21.72 -26.91 34.32
CA ALA A 85 22.19 -25.86 35.24
C ALA A 85 21.93 -24.40 34.81
N LEU A 86 21.17 -24.12 33.74
CA LEU A 86 20.76 -22.76 33.39
C LEU A 86 19.30 -22.79 32.88
N GLY A 87 18.40 -22.14 33.63
CA GLY A 87 17.09 -21.72 33.14
C GLY A 87 15.99 -22.78 33.13
N SER A 88 15.33 -23.00 34.28
CA SER A 88 13.94 -23.44 34.29
C SER A 88 13.05 -22.31 33.75
N HIS A 89 12.90 -22.22 32.44
CA HIS A 89 11.66 -21.76 31.81
C HIS A 89 11.09 -22.95 31.04
N SER A 90 9.97 -23.41 31.55
CA SER A 90 9.20 -24.51 31.01
C SER A 90 8.69 -24.15 29.61
N LYS A 91 9.07 -24.88 28.56
CA LYS A 91 8.33 -24.90 27.28
C LYS A 91 6.97 -25.56 27.54
N THR A 92 6.00 -24.82 28.06
CA THR A 92 4.65 -25.35 28.39
C THR A 92 3.57 -24.26 28.32
N SER A 93 3.20 -23.83 27.11
CA SER A 93 1.84 -23.40 26.71
C SER A 93 1.91 -22.86 25.28
N SER A 94 1.22 -23.48 24.33
CA SER A 94 1.17 -23.01 22.92
C SER A 94 -0.09 -22.19 22.75
N THR A 95 0.03 -20.87 22.84
CA THR A 95 -1.02 -19.94 22.42
C THR A 95 -0.98 -19.84 20.90
N ILE A 96 -2.14 -19.89 20.25
CA ILE A 96 -2.26 -19.67 18.81
C ILE A 96 -3.13 -18.44 18.55
N VAL A 97 -2.70 -17.60 17.61
CA VAL A 97 -3.36 -16.37 17.20
C VAL A 97 -3.69 -16.46 15.73
N PHE A 98 -4.97 -16.43 15.41
CA PHE A 98 -5.46 -16.27 14.05
C PHE A 98 -5.74 -14.80 13.82
N ILE A 99 -5.17 -14.23 12.76
CA ILE A 99 -5.38 -12.84 12.39
C ILE A 99 -5.91 -12.83 10.97
N ASP A 100 -7.11 -12.30 10.79
CA ASP A 100 -7.68 -12.15 9.46
C ASP A 100 -6.92 -11.09 8.65
N SER A 101 -6.46 -11.44 7.44
CA SER A 101 -5.79 -10.46 6.56
C SER A 101 -6.72 -9.37 6.04
N GLY A 102 -8.04 -9.52 6.22
CA GLY A 102 -9.02 -8.45 5.99
C GLY A 102 -9.07 -7.40 7.10
N VAL A 103 -8.41 -7.61 8.24
CA VAL A 103 -8.29 -6.58 9.28
C VAL A 103 -7.25 -5.54 8.88
N ASP A 104 -7.63 -4.28 8.97
CA ASP A 104 -6.72 -3.16 8.69
C ASP A 104 -5.49 -3.24 9.60
N ASP A 105 -4.31 -3.03 9.02
CA ASP A 105 -3.02 -3.09 9.74
C ASP A 105 -2.81 -4.44 10.47
N TYR A 106 -3.27 -5.55 9.88
CA TYR A 106 -3.07 -6.89 10.45
C TYR A 106 -1.58 -7.23 10.63
N GLN A 107 -0.68 -6.65 9.84
CA GLN A 107 0.76 -6.84 9.96
C GLN A 107 1.28 -6.32 11.30
N SER A 108 0.80 -5.16 11.77
CA SER A 108 1.13 -4.69 13.13
C SER A 108 0.60 -5.63 14.20
N LEU A 109 -0.57 -6.25 13.97
CA LEU A 109 -1.10 -7.29 14.87
C LEU A 109 -0.20 -8.53 14.91
N VAL A 110 0.29 -8.98 13.75
CA VAL A 110 1.25 -10.09 13.63
C VAL A 110 2.54 -9.74 14.38
N ASN A 111 3.12 -8.58 14.10
CA ASN A 111 4.41 -8.14 14.66
C ASN A 111 4.33 -7.83 16.16
N GLY A 112 3.19 -7.34 16.63
CA GLY A 112 2.94 -7.05 18.04
C GLY A 112 2.37 -8.22 18.83
N THR A 113 2.35 -9.43 18.27
CA THR A 113 2.04 -10.66 19.01
C THR A 113 3.23 -11.07 19.88
N VAL A 114 2.97 -11.65 21.06
CA VAL A 114 4.03 -12.12 21.97
C VAL A 114 4.90 -13.21 21.32
N PRO A 115 6.22 -13.24 21.52
CA PRO A 115 7.12 -14.17 20.83
C PRO A 115 6.83 -15.66 21.07
N GLU A 116 6.13 -15.99 22.16
CA GLU A 116 5.77 -17.37 22.49
C GLU A 116 4.49 -17.87 21.80
N ALA A 117 3.73 -16.99 21.13
CA ALA A 117 2.51 -17.36 20.43
C ALA A 117 2.76 -17.71 18.95
N GLU A 118 2.05 -18.71 18.46
CA GLU A 118 2.05 -19.08 17.03
C GLU A 118 1.03 -18.22 16.29
N VAL A 119 1.45 -17.47 15.28
CA VAL A 119 0.56 -16.61 14.48
C VAL A 119 0.24 -17.28 13.15
N ILE A 120 -1.04 -17.29 12.78
CA ILE A 120 -1.54 -17.73 11.49
C ILE A 120 -2.39 -16.62 10.89
N VAL A 121 -1.95 -16.09 9.74
CA VAL A 121 -2.73 -15.13 8.96
C VAL A 121 -3.75 -15.89 8.12
N LEU A 122 -5.03 -15.55 8.25
CA LEU A 122 -6.10 -16.11 7.42
C LEU A 122 -6.13 -15.36 6.10
N ASP A 123 -6.16 -16.10 4.99
CA ASP A 123 -6.39 -15.53 3.66
C ASP A 123 -7.84 -15.02 3.57
N SER A 124 -8.00 -13.71 3.35
CA SER A 124 -9.31 -13.05 3.34
C SER A 124 -10.19 -13.50 2.18
N THR A 125 -9.62 -14.11 1.15
CA THR A 125 -10.35 -14.60 -0.03
C THR A 125 -10.86 -16.04 0.13
N GLN A 126 -10.54 -16.72 1.24
CA GLN A 126 -10.90 -18.11 1.50
C GLN A 126 -11.76 -18.25 2.77
N ASP A 127 -12.43 -19.39 2.90
CA ASP A 127 -13.28 -19.69 4.07
C ASP A 127 -12.41 -19.78 5.33
N GLY A 128 -12.47 -18.75 6.18
CA GLY A 128 -11.66 -18.64 7.39
C GLY A 128 -12.01 -19.69 8.44
N VAL A 129 -13.26 -20.16 8.52
CA VAL A 129 -13.63 -21.24 9.45
C VAL A 129 -12.93 -22.54 9.07
N GLU A 130 -12.85 -22.85 7.77
CA GLU A 130 -12.14 -24.02 7.26
C GLU A 130 -10.61 -23.90 7.45
N GLN A 131 -10.04 -22.70 7.26
CA GLN A 131 -8.63 -22.42 7.52
C GLN A 131 -8.25 -22.68 8.98
N ILE A 132 -9.00 -22.12 9.93
CA ILE A 132 -8.79 -22.33 11.37
C ILE A 132 -8.93 -23.82 11.71
N THR A 133 -9.95 -24.48 11.17
CA THR A 133 -10.19 -25.92 11.40
C THR A 133 -9.01 -26.79 10.95
N LYS A 134 -8.44 -26.49 9.79
CA LYS A 134 -7.25 -27.19 9.27
C LYS A 134 -6.02 -26.95 10.16
N ALA A 135 -5.81 -25.71 10.59
CA ALA A 135 -4.68 -25.35 11.45
C ALA A 135 -4.73 -26.03 12.82
N LEU A 136 -5.92 -26.18 13.41
CA LEU A 136 -6.11 -26.85 14.70
C LEU A 136 -6.13 -28.38 14.59
N GLN A 137 -6.15 -28.95 13.38
CA GLN A 137 -6.33 -30.38 13.19
C GLN A 137 -5.17 -31.18 13.82
N ARG A 138 -5.51 -32.07 14.76
CA ARG A 138 -4.57 -32.95 15.51
C ARG A 138 -3.60 -32.23 16.45
N ARG A 139 -3.84 -30.95 16.75
CA ARG A 139 -3.10 -30.20 17.78
C ARG A 139 -3.73 -30.45 19.15
N THR A 140 -2.94 -30.94 20.11
CA THR A 140 -3.38 -31.19 21.51
C THR A 140 -2.59 -30.36 22.52
N ASP A 141 -1.68 -29.54 22.01
CA ASP A 141 -0.74 -28.68 22.72
C ASP A 141 -1.28 -27.25 22.91
N ILE A 142 -2.37 -26.88 22.21
CA ILE A 142 -2.92 -25.52 22.24
C ILE A 142 -3.64 -25.23 23.55
N THR A 143 -3.24 -24.15 24.22
CA THR A 143 -3.82 -23.75 25.52
C THR A 143 -4.76 -22.55 25.44
N ALA A 144 -4.72 -21.79 24.36
CA ALA A 144 -5.68 -20.73 24.06
C ALA A 144 -5.70 -20.44 22.55
N ILE A 145 -6.87 -20.08 22.04
CA ILE A 145 -7.07 -19.64 20.66
C ILE A 145 -7.51 -18.18 20.69
N HIS A 146 -6.72 -17.30 20.09
CA HIS A 146 -7.07 -15.91 19.86
C HIS A 146 -7.45 -15.76 18.39
N ILE A 147 -8.54 -15.05 18.09
CA ILE A 147 -8.98 -14.79 16.72
C ILE A 147 -9.23 -13.29 16.62
N VAL A 148 -8.51 -12.62 15.73
CA VAL A 148 -8.71 -11.21 15.40
C VAL A 148 -9.36 -11.12 14.03
N SER A 149 -10.50 -10.46 13.95
CA SER A 149 -11.15 -10.17 12.69
C SER A 149 -12.11 -8.98 12.79
N HIS A 150 -12.66 -8.54 11.66
CA HIS A 150 -13.83 -7.66 11.65
C HIS A 150 -15.02 -8.34 12.32
N GLY A 151 -15.91 -7.51 12.89
CA GLY A 151 -17.05 -7.99 13.65
C GLY A 151 -18.27 -7.08 13.54
N SER A 152 -19.42 -7.68 13.80
CA SER A 152 -20.69 -6.98 14.00
C SER A 152 -21.52 -7.74 15.04
N PRO A 153 -22.60 -7.16 15.60
CA PRO A 153 -23.40 -7.82 16.64
C PRO A 153 -23.84 -9.25 16.27
N GLY A 154 -23.27 -10.25 16.95
CA GLY A 154 -23.57 -11.67 16.71
C GLY A 154 -22.90 -12.30 15.49
N CYS A 155 -21.84 -11.67 14.98
CA CYS A 155 -21.14 -12.09 13.77
C CYS A 155 -19.63 -11.79 13.83
N LEU A 156 -18.83 -12.75 13.38
CA LEU A 156 -17.41 -12.58 13.07
C LEU A 156 -17.19 -12.89 11.58
N TYR A 157 -16.53 -11.98 10.86
CA TYR A 157 -16.14 -12.23 9.47
C TYR A 157 -14.82 -12.99 9.49
N LEU A 158 -14.68 -14.09 8.76
CA LEU A 158 -13.48 -14.94 8.79
C LEU A 158 -13.12 -15.31 7.36
N GLY A 159 -12.13 -14.63 6.83
CA GLY A 159 -11.91 -14.46 5.40
C GLY A 159 -13.19 -14.15 4.66
N ASN A 160 -13.50 -14.92 3.61
CA ASN A 160 -14.71 -14.70 2.82
C ASN A 160 -15.97 -15.36 3.43
N SER A 161 -15.88 -15.88 4.66
CA SER A 161 -16.95 -16.57 5.35
C SER A 161 -17.48 -15.76 6.53
N GLN A 162 -18.77 -15.91 6.83
CA GLN A 162 -19.39 -15.27 7.99
C GLN A 162 -19.67 -16.34 9.05
N LEU A 163 -19.15 -16.17 10.26
CA LEU A 163 -19.50 -16.96 11.44
C LEU A 163 -20.54 -16.18 12.27
N SER A 164 -21.82 -16.45 12.03
CA SER A 164 -22.96 -15.74 12.62
C SER A 164 -24.04 -16.70 13.12
N LEU A 165 -25.06 -16.18 13.79
CA LEU A 165 -26.21 -16.98 14.27
C LEU A 165 -26.85 -17.86 13.18
N ASP A 166 -26.86 -17.40 11.94
CA ASP A 166 -27.45 -18.10 10.80
C ASP A 166 -26.53 -19.22 10.28
N THR A 167 -25.21 -19.05 10.37
CA THR A 167 -24.21 -19.99 9.83
C THR A 167 -23.65 -20.97 10.85
N LEU A 168 -23.81 -20.74 12.16
CA LEU A 168 -23.30 -21.63 13.23
C LEU A 168 -23.72 -23.12 13.06
N ASN A 169 -24.95 -23.37 12.60
CA ASN A 169 -25.44 -24.73 12.35
C ASN A 169 -24.72 -25.40 11.18
N HIS A 170 -24.35 -24.63 10.16
CA HIS A 170 -23.58 -25.11 9.02
C HIS A 170 -22.18 -25.55 9.45
N TYR A 171 -21.50 -24.72 10.24
CA TYR A 171 -20.12 -24.96 10.71
C TYR A 171 -19.99 -25.85 11.95
N THR A 172 -21.10 -26.37 12.49
CA THR A 172 -21.09 -27.21 13.69
C THR A 172 -20.08 -28.39 13.64
N PRO A 173 -19.89 -29.12 12.51
CA PRO A 173 -18.88 -30.16 12.42
C PRO A 173 -17.45 -29.66 12.64
N GLN A 174 -17.11 -28.51 12.05
CA GLN A 174 -15.82 -27.85 12.16
C GLN A 174 -15.57 -27.31 13.57
N LEU A 175 -16.51 -26.51 14.08
CA LEU A 175 -16.38 -25.83 15.38
C LEU A 175 -16.22 -26.81 16.55
N LYS A 176 -16.82 -28.01 16.47
CA LYS A 176 -16.62 -29.08 17.46
C LYS A 176 -15.18 -29.60 17.56
N THR A 177 -14.35 -29.31 16.56
CA THR A 177 -12.94 -29.74 16.53
C THR A 177 -11.98 -28.66 17.01
N TRP A 178 -12.45 -27.43 17.23
CA TRP A 178 -11.61 -26.32 17.70
C TRP A 178 -11.19 -26.47 19.16
N SER A 179 -11.88 -27.33 19.93
CA SER A 179 -11.54 -27.64 21.32
C SER A 179 -11.52 -29.16 21.52
N THR A 180 -10.62 -29.63 22.40
CA THR A 180 -10.54 -31.05 22.76
C THR A 180 -11.24 -31.30 24.10
N THR A 181 -11.92 -32.44 24.24
CA THR A 181 -12.67 -32.77 25.47
C THR A 181 -11.78 -33.00 26.70
N ASP A 182 -10.48 -33.23 26.48
CA ASP A 182 -9.55 -33.60 27.55
C ASP A 182 -8.87 -32.37 28.18
N SER A 183 -8.85 -31.24 27.47
CA SER A 183 -8.41 -29.94 27.95
C SER A 183 -9.15 -28.85 27.16
N PRO A 184 -10.25 -28.28 27.70
CA PRO A 184 -11.03 -27.28 26.97
C PRO A 184 -10.18 -26.03 26.72
N THR A 185 -9.94 -25.74 25.44
CA THR A 185 -9.11 -24.62 24.99
C THR A 185 -9.99 -23.38 24.85
N PRO A 186 -9.84 -22.35 25.68
CA PRO A 186 -10.66 -21.14 25.59
C PRO A 186 -10.43 -20.41 24.25
N ILE A 187 -11.48 -19.77 23.76
CA ILE A 187 -11.48 -19.01 22.50
C ILE A 187 -11.73 -17.53 22.82
N LEU A 188 -10.84 -16.66 22.35
CA LEU A 188 -10.88 -15.22 22.55
C LEU A 188 -11.10 -14.54 21.19
N LEU A 189 -12.21 -13.83 21.03
CA LEU A 189 -12.63 -13.19 19.77
C LEU A 189 -12.46 -11.67 19.85
N TYR A 190 -11.48 -11.15 19.12
CA TYR A 190 -11.20 -9.73 18.97
C TYR A 190 -11.84 -9.23 17.67
N GLY A 191 -13.12 -8.89 17.73
CA GLY A 191 -13.81 -8.29 16.58
C GLY A 191 -14.87 -7.30 17.03
N CYS A 192 -14.92 -6.15 16.35
CA CYS A 192 -15.73 -5.03 16.79
C CYS A 192 -17.19 -5.43 17.04
N ASN A 193 -17.70 -5.19 18.25
CA ASN A 193 -19.09 -5.39 18.64
C ASN A 193 -19.63 -6.84 18.52
N VAL A 194 -18.79 -7.86 18.39
CA VAL A 194 -19.22 -9.26 18.22
C VAL A 194 -20.20 -9.70 19.30
N ALA A 195 -19.95 -9.32 20.55
CA ALA A 195 -20.80 -9.63 21.70
C ALA A 195 -21.84 -8.56 22.03
N ALA A 196 -22.04 -7.55 21.17
CA ALA A 196 -22.95 -6.46 21.45
C ALA A 196 -24.43 -6.89 21.36
N GLY A 197 -25.22 -6.46 22.35
CA GLY A 197 -26.67 -6.65 22.37
C GLY A 197 -27.14 -8.12 22.50
N ASP A 198 -28.43 -8.33 22.25
CA ASP A 198 -29.07 -9.64 22.38
C ASP A 198 -28.53 -10.64 21.37
N ALA A 199 -28.25 -10.19 20.14
CA ALA A 199 -27.69 -11.02 19.06
C ALA A 199 -26.28 -11.52 19.42
N GLY A 200 -25.40 -10.64 19.92
CA GLY A 200 -24.07 -11.02 20.39
C GLY A 200 -24.13 -12.02 21.55
N THR A 201 -25.00 -11.77 22.53
CA THR A 201 -25.18 -12.68 23.68
C THR A 201 -25.61 -14.08 23.23
N GLU A 202 -26.60 -14.18 22.34
CA GLU A 202 -27.06 -15.45 21.80
C GLU A 202 -25.97 -16.15 20.97
N PHE A 203 -25.20 -15.40 20.18
CA PHE A 203 -24.09 -15.93 19.39
C PHE A 203 -23.04 -16.60 20.27
N LEU A 204 -22.58 -15.92 21.33
CA LEU A 204 -21.61 -16.47 22.28
C LEU A 204 -22.13 -17.73 22.97
N GLU A 205 -23.39 -17.72 23.44
CA GLU A 205 -23.99 -18.88 24.11
C GLU A 205 -24.09 -20.10 23.18
N ARG A 206 -24.50 -19.91 21.92
CA ARG A 206 -24.59 -21.00 20.94
C ARG A 206 -23.22 -21.51 20.54
N LEU A 207 -22.24 -20.62 20.31
CA LEU A 207 -20.88 -21.02 19.98
C LEU A 207 -20.28 -21.83 21.13
N HIS A 208 -20.47 -21.40 22.39
CA HIS A 208 -20.07 -22.15 23.58
C HIS A 208 -20.70 -23.55 23.65
N GLN A 209 -21.99 -23.67 23.34
CA GLN A 209 -22.68 -24.97 23.31
C GLN A 209 -22.15 -25.90 22.21
N ILE A 210 -21.72 -25.35 21.08
CA ILE A 210 -21.19 -26.12 19.94
C ILE A 210 -19.76 -26.57 20.21
N THR A 211 -18.88 -25.66 20.64
CA THR A 211 -17.44 -25.93 20.86
C THR A 211 -17.18 -26.66 22.18
N GLY A 212 -18.06 -26.48 23.18
CA GLY A 212 -17.90 -27.04 24.52
C GLY A 212 -16.79 -26.39 25.33
N THR A 213 -16.35 -25.18 24.96
CA THR A 213 -15.26 -24.43 25.61
C THR A 213 -15.69 -23.02 26.00
N GLU A 214 -14.95 -22.39 26.91
CA GLU A 214 -15.20 -21.00 27.32
C GLU A 214 -14.84 -20.03 26.19
N ILE A 215 -15.66 -18.98 26.04
CA ILE A 215 -15.53 -17.99 24.97
C ILE A 215 -15.54 -16.59 25.58
N ALA A 216 -14.59 -15.75 25.19
CA ALA A 216 -14.60 -14.31 25.45
C ALA A 216 -14.68 -13.57 24.11
N ALA A 217 -15.44 -12.48 24.07
CA ALA A 217 -15.51 -11.61 22.91
C ALA A 217 -15.76 -10.15 23.33
N SER A 218 -15.37 -9.22 22.48
CA SER A 218 -15.60 -7.79 22.70
C SER A 218 -17.04 -7.38 22.41
N ALA A 219 -17.57 -6.47 23.24
CA ALA A 219 -18.91 -5.90 23.11
C ALA A 219 -18.91 -4.48 22.53
N ASN A 220 -17.72 -3.93 22.25
CA ASN A 220 -17.46 -2.60 21.72
C ASN A 220 -16.43 -2.67 20.57
N ARG A 221 -15.98 -1.50 20.09
CA ARG A 221 -14.90 -1.41 19.10
C ARG A 221 -13.61 -1.98 19.70
N THR A 222 -12.98 -2.94 19.01
CA THR A 222 -11.73 -3.55 19.46
C THR A 222 -10.52 -2.81 18.91
N GLY A 223 -9.47 -2.65 19.71
CA GLY A 223 -8.20 -2.07 19.29
C GLY A 223 -8.15 -0.55 19.46
N ASN A 224 -8.19 0.19 18.35
CA ASN A 224 -7.83 1.61 18.24
C ASN A 224 -8.43 2.51 19.34
N ALA A 225 -7.58 2.95 20.27
CA ALA A 225 -7.96 3.85 21.35
C ALA A 225 -8.35 5.27 20.89
N ALA A 226 -7.78 5.78 19.80
CA ALA A 226 -8.12 7.08 19.22
C ALA A 226 -9.55 7.09 18.66
N LEU A 227 -10.04 5.95 18.18
CA LEU A 227 -11.42 5.76 17.74
C LEU A 227 -12.35 5.27 18.87
N GLY A 228 -11.90 5.33 20.12
CA GLY A 228 -12.68 4.94 21.29
C GLY A 228 -12.83 3.42 21.47
N GLY A 229 -12.01 2.62 20.78
CA GLY A 229 -11.91 1.18 20.99
C GLY A 229 -10.95 0.81 22.12
N ASP A 230 -11.01 -0.44 22.55
CA ASP A 230 -10.05 -1.01 23.49
C ASP A 230 -9.82 -2.51 23.22
N TRP A 231 -8.94 -3.16 23.96
CA TRP A 231 -8.60 -4.57 23.76
C TRP A 231 -9.26 -5.51 24.77
N ASN A 232 -10.26 -5.02 25.50
CA ASN A 232 -10.96 -5.81 26.48
C ASN A 232 -11.95 -6.76 25.79
N LEU A 233 -12.19 -7.91 26.42
CA LEU A 233 -13.24 -8.82 26.02
C LEU A 233 -14.30 -8.79 27.13
N GLU A 234 -15.30 -7.94 26.98
CA GLU A 234 -16.27 -7.62 28.03
C GLU A 234 -17.25 -8.75 28.30
N CYS A 235 -17.48 -9.61 27.32
CA CYS A 235 -18.46 -10.68 27.39
C CYS A 235 -17.75 -12.03 27.39
N CYS A 236 -17.97 -12.80 28.47
CA CYS A 236 -17.41 -14.14 28.63
C CYS A 236 -18.51 -15.15 28.99
N THR A 237 -18.43 -16.36 28.44
CA THR A 237 -19.31 -17.48 28.82
C THR A 237 -18.83 -18.23 30.07
N GLY A 238 -17.63 -17.92 30.56
CA GLY A 238 -16.98 -18.55 31.72
C GLY A 238 -15.82 -17.72 32.30
N GLN A 239 -15.00 -18.32 33.18
CA GLN A 239 -13.84 -17.63 33.78
C GLN A 239 -12.56 -17.88 32.96
N ILE A 240 -12.26 -16.95 32.06
CA ILE A 240 -11.07 -17.07 31.20
C ILE A 240 -9.85 -16.45 31.92
N GLY A 241 -8.86 -17.31 32.21
CA GLY A 241 -7.61 -16.94 32.87
C GLY A 241 -6.40 -17.00 31.92
N VAL A 242 -6.56 -16.45 30.72
CA VAL A 242 -5.53 -16.42 29.67
C VAL A 242 -5.03 -14.98 29.52
N ASP A 243 -3.71 -14.80 29.44
CA ASP A 243 -3.11 -13.50 29.18
C ASP A 243 -3.32 -13.08 27.71
N SER A 244 -3.29 -11.77 27.44
CA SER A 244 -3.35 -11.28 26.06
C SER A 244 -2.22 -11.88 25.23
N ALA A 245 -2.51 -12.22 23.98
CA ALA A 245 -1.48 -12.63 23.03
C ALA A 245 -0.75 -11.42 22.40
N PHE A 246 -1.15 -10.19 22.72
CA PHE A 246 -0.58 -8.96 22.15
C PHE A 246 0.27 -8.19 23.16
N LEU A 247 1.37 -7.63 22.69
CA LEU A 247 2.29 -6.81 23.48
C LEU A 247 1.61 -5.53 23.96
N PRO A 248 1.85 -5.08 25.21
CA PRO A 248 1.28 -3.83 25.73
C PRO A 248 1.63 -2.59 24.91
N GLU A 249 2.79 -2.60 24.25
CA GLU A 249 3.25 -1.53 23.36
C GLU A 249 2.37 -1.44 22.11
N LEU A 250 2.14 -2.57 21.41
CA LEU A 250 1.20 -2.65 20.29
C LEU A 250 -0.18 -2.15 20.73
N MET A 251 -0.70 -2.68 21.83
CA MET A 251 -2.06 -2.35 22.29
C MET A 251 -2.26 -0.85 22.60
N GLN A 252 -1.18 -0.12 22.91
CA GLN A 252 -1.22 1.33 23.15
C GLN A 252 -1.16 2.15 21.87
N VAL A 253 -0.45 1.67 20.84
CA VAL A 253 -0.17 2.44 19.62
C VAL A 253 -1.01 2.02 18.43
N TYR A 254 -1.58 0.82 18.46
CA TYR A 254 -2.36 0.24 17.36
C TYR A 254 -3.49 1.18 16.96
N GLN A 255 -3.39 1.71 15.75
CA GLN A 255 -4.41 2.56 15.17
C GLN A 255 -5.40 1.75 14.33
N GLY A 256 -5.07 0.57 13.79
CA GLY A 256 -6.05 -0.37 13.20
C GLY A 256 -7.06 0.20 12.18
N VAL A 257 -6.82 1.41 11.68
CA VAL A 257 -7.53 2.22 10.68
C VAL A 257 -6.52 3.30 10.35
N PHE A 258 -6.01 3.33 9.13
CA PHE A 258 -5.20 4.45 8.68
C PHE A 258 -6.05 5.71 8.77
N VAL A 259 -5.64 6.67 9.62
CA VAL A 259 -6.36 7.93 9.76
C VAL A 259 -6.24 8.66 8.43
N VAL A 260 -7.32 8.64 7.66
CA VAL A 260 -7.36 9.36 6.39
C VAL A 260 -7.28 10.85 6.68
N SER A 261 -6.37 11.52 5.99
CA SER A 261 -6.14 12.95 6.13
C SER A 261 -6.08 13.59 4.75
N PHE A 262 -6.71 14.75 4.64
CA PHE A 262 -6.68 15.57 3.44
C PHE A 262 -6.14 16.96 3.77
N SER A 263 -5.57 17.62 2.76
CA SER A 263 -5.26 19.04 2.80
C SER A 263 -6.52 19.86 3.03
N ASN A 264 -6.35 21.12 3.42
CA ASN A 264 -7.45 22.08 3.28
C ASN A 264 -7.84 22.20 1.80
N ALA A 265 -9.12 22.45 1.53
CA ALA A 265 -9.61 22.66 0.17
C ALA A 265 -8.94 23.86 -0.52
N ASN A 266 -8.29 23.61 -1.64
CA ASN A 266 -7.84 24.63 -2.58
C ASN A 266 -8.97 24.96 -3.55
N ASN A 267 -9.39 26.22 -3.60
CA ASN A 267 -10.57 26.64 -4.35
C ASN A 267 -10.20 27.38 -5.64
N PHE A 268 -10.67 26.88 -6.78
CA PHE A 268 -10.40 27.42 -8.12
C PHE A 268 -11.70 27.93 -8.75
N ALA A 269 -11.72 29.19 -9.18
CA ALA A 269 -12.92 29.81 -9.74
C ALA A 269 -13.25 29.22 -11.13
N VAL A 270 -14.53 28.93 -11.36
CA VAL A 270 -15.08 28.44 -12.64
C VAL A 270 -16.28 29.29 -13.04
N GLY A 271 -17.05 28.86 -14.04
CA GLY A 271 -18.33 29.48 -14.38
C GLY A 271 -19.35 29.44 -13.23
N ASN A 272 -20.42 30.22 -13.37
CA ASN A 272 -21.45 30.32 -12.33
C ASN A 272 -22.28 29.04 -12.22
N SER A 273 -22.48 28.58 -11.00
CA SER A 273 -23.22 27.40 -10.59
C SER A 273 -22.74 26.13 -11.29
N PRO A 274 -21.50 25.68 -11.04
CA PRO A 274 -21.02 24.39 -11.52
C PRO A 274 -21.88 23.28 -10.90
N VAL A 275 -22.40 22.38 -11.74
CA VAL A 275 -23.33 21.32 -11.33
C VAL A 275 -22.83 19.90 -11.58
N SER A 276 -21.83 19.73 -12.46
CA SER A 276 -21.16 18.47 -12.74
C SER A 276 -19.67 18.72 -12.99
N ILE A 277 -18.83 17.77 -12.59
CA ILE A 277 -17.37 17.80 -12.76
C ILE A 277 -16.88 16.47 -13.33
N ALA A 278 -15.91 16.54 -14.23
CA ALA A 278 -15.19 15.38 -14.74
C ALA A 278 -13.68 15.68 -14.81
N THR A 279 -12.88 14.62 -14.94
CA THR A 279 -11.42 14.71 -15.02
C THR A 279 -10.88 13.98 -16.26
N GLY A 280 -9.69 14.37 -16.70
CA GLY A 280 -8.96 13.79 -17.82
C GLY A 280 -7.73 14.65 -18.14
N ASP A 281 -6.77 14.13 -18.91
CA ASP A 281 -5.61 14.90 -19.38
C ASP A 281 -5.97 15.63 -20.70
N PHE A 282 -6.31 16.93 -20.62
CA PHE A 282 -6.81 17.70 -21.76
C PHE A 282 -5.70 18.36 -22.58
N ASP A 283 -4.46 18.39 -22.09
CA ASP A 283 -3.30 18.99 -22.77
C ASP A 283 -2.10 18.06 -23.01
N HIS A 284 -2.25 16.78 -22.65
CA HIS A 284 -1.30 15.68 -22.86
C HIS A 284 0.02 15.86 -22.11
N ASP A 285 -0.01 16.50 -20.95
CA ASP A 285 1.16 16.64 -20.08
C ASP A 285 1.32 15.51 -19.06
N GLY A 286 0.32 14.63 -18.93
CA GLY A 286 0.30 13.49 -18.03
C GLY A 286 -0.33 13.77 -16.67
N ASP A 287 -0.68 15.02 -16.37
CA ASP A 287 -1.36 15.40 -15.14
C ASP A 287 -2.89 15.43 -15.36
N LEU A 288 -3.66 15.01 -14.35
CA LEU A 288 -5.12 15.03 -14.47
C LEU A 288 -5.66 16.46 -14.35
N ASP A 289 -6.41 16.89 -15.37
CA ASP A 289 -7.11 18.16 -15.42
C ASP A 289 -8.58 18.04 -14.99
N LEU A 290 -9.28 19.17 -14.89
CA LEU A 290 -10.69 19.22 -14.48
C LEU A 290 -11.55 20.02 -15.47
N VAL A 291 -12.77 19.55 -15.68
CA VAL A 291 -13.81 20.26 -16.44
C VAL A 291 -15.11 20.32 -15.65
N THR A 292 -15.79 21.48 -15.65
CA THR A 292 -17.10 21.65 -15.00
C THR A 292 -18.19 22.06 -15.99
N ALA A 293 -19.40 21.53 -15.83
CA ALA A 293 -20.62 22.05 -16.46
C ALA A 293 -21.23 23.17 -15.60
N ASN A 294 -21.35 24.38 -16.15
CA ASN A 294 -21.80 25.56 -15.39
C ASN A 294 -23.21 25.98 -15.79
N LEU A 295 -24.19 25.55 -15.00
CA LEU A 295 -25.63 25.67 -15.27
C LEU A 295 -26.04 27.10 -15.64
N ASN A 296 -25.58 28.09 -14.88
CA ASN A 296 -26.02 29.49 -15.06
C ASN A 296 -25.18 30.28 -16.07
N SER A 297 -24.12 29.67 -16.63
CA SER A 297 -23.22 30.32 -17.58
C SER A 297 -23.34 29.79 -19.00
N ASP A 298 -24.14 28.74 -19.23
CA ASP A 298 -24.30 28.08 -20.53
C ASP A 298 -22.93 27.69 -21.14
N ASN A 299 -21.99 27.24 -20.30
CA ASN A 299 -20.62 26.89 -20.70
C ASN A 299 -20.05 25.74 -19.86
N VAL A 300 -18.92 25.22 -20.30
CA VAL A 300 -18.01 24.41 -19.49
C VAL A 300 -16.76 25.23 -19.14
N SER A 301 -16.18 25.02 -17.96
CA SER A 301 -14.87 25.56 -17.57
C SER A 301 -13.83 24.47 -17.57
N VAL A 302 -12.65 24.73 -18.15
CA VAL A 302 -11.54 23.77 -18.19
C VAL A 302 -10.38 24.33 -17.37
N LEU A 303 -9.96 23.58 -16.37
CA LEU A 303 -8.88 23.88 -15.44
C LEU A 303 -7.71 22.95 -15.74
N LEU A 304 -6.56 23.52 -16.12
CA LEU A 304 -5.33 22.76 -16.35
C LEU A 304 -4.50 22.67 -15.08
N ASN A 305 -4.07 21.46 -14.75
CA ASN A 305 -3.24 21.14 -13.59
C ASN A 305 -1.76 21.45 -13.88
N ASN A 306 -0.92 21.34 -12.87
CA ASN A 306 0.53 21.53 -12.98
C ASN A 306 1.33 20.41 -12.30
N GLY A 307 0.68 19.26 -12.06
CA GLY A 307 1.23 18.09 -11.38
C GLY A 307 1.38 18.23 -9.87
N ALA A 308 0.95 19.36 -9.27
CA ALA A 308 1.03 19.58 -7.82
C ALA A 308 -0.35 19.84 -7.19
N GLY A 309 -1.44 19.47 -7.87
CA GLY A 309 -2.81 19.75 -7.46
C GLY A 309 -3.19 21.24 -7.53
N SER A 310 -2.51 22.01 -8.38
CA SER A 310 -2.76 23.43 -8.56
C SER A 310 -3.23 23.74 -9.98
N TYR A 311 -4.36 24.42 -10.07
CA TYR A 311 -5.07 24.57 -11.33
C TYR A 311 -5.08 26.01 -11.85
N THR A 312 -5.07 26.12 -13.18
CA THR A 312 -5.27 27.37 -13.90
C THR A 312 -6.42 27.26 -14.88
N LEU A 313 -7.28 28.29 -14.95
CA LEU A 313 -8.39 28.30 -15.90
C LEU A 313 -7.87 28.51 -17.32
N SER A 314 -7.89 27.45 -18.13
CA SER A 314 -7.57 27.49 -19.56
C SER A 314 -8.64 28.28 -20.32
N GLY A 315 -9.92 28.02 -20.04
CA GLY A 315 -11.01 28.73 -20.71
C GLY A 315 -12.41 28.32 -20.30
N ASN A 316 -13.37 29.11 -20.77
CA ASN A 316 -14.79 28.83 -20.70
C ASN A 316 -15.33 28.63 -22.11
N PHE A 317 -15.89 27.46 -22.40
CA PHE A 317 -16.34 27.06 -23.74
C PHE A 317 -17.86 26.96 -23.78
N ALA A 318 -18.49 27.67 -24.70
CA ALA A 318 -19.95 27.74 -24.77
C ALA A 318 -20.56 26.40 -25.19
N VAL A 319 -21.63 26.00 -24.48
CA VAL A 319 -22.41 24.78 -24.75
C VAL A 319 -23.89 25.14 -24.88
N GLY A 320 -24.78 24.15 -24.86
CA GLY A 320 -26.21 24.35 -24.80
C GLY A 320 -26.65 25.09 -23.52
N ARG A 321 -27.93 25.45 -23.46
CA ARG A 321 -28.46 26.21 -22.32
C ARG A 321 -28.66 25.32 -21.11
N PHE A 322 -28.31 25.82 -19.92
CA PHE A 322 -28.40 25.10 -18.65
C PHE A 322 -27.76 23.70 -18.74
N PRO A 323 -26.44 23.62 -18.94
CA PRO A 323 -25.74 22.35 -18.90
C PRO A 323 -25.90 21.75 -17.49
N LEU A 324 -26.30 20.47 -17.43
CA LEU A 324 -26.59 19.74 -16.20
C LEU A 324 -25.53 18.70 -15.88
N ASP A 325 -24.92 18.13 -16.90
CA ASP A 325 -23.92 17.08 -16.75
C ASP A 325 -22.84 17.17 -17.85
N VAL A 326 -21.63 16.70 -17.56
CA VAL A 326 -20.49 16.63 -18.49
C VAL A 326 -19.79 15.28 -18.38
N ALA A 327 -19.47 14.69 -19.52
CA ALA A 327 -18.62 13.51 -19.61
C ALA A 327 -17.51 13.71 -20.64
N VAL A 328 -16.46 12.91 -20.52
CA VAL A 328 -15.21 13.01 -21.27
C VAL A 328 -14.98 11.72 -22.07
N GLY A 329 -14.42 11.83 -23.27
CA GLY A 329 -14.04 10.69 -24.10
C GLY A 329 -13.39 11.15 -25.39
N ASP A 330 -12.70 10.27 -26.12
CA ASP A 330 -12.20 10.54 -27.47
C ASP A 330 -13.26 10.10 -28.50
N PHE A 331 -14.14 11.02 -28.92
CA PHE A 331 -15.29 10.69 -29.77
C PHE A 331 -14.93 10.69 -31.27
N ASP A 332 -13.77 11.22 -31.65
CA ASP A 332 -13.27 11.26 -33.03
C ASP A 332 -11.98 10.47 -33.29
N GLU A 333 -11.55 9.68 -32.30
CA GLU A 333 -10.40 8.77 -32.33
C GLU A 333 -9.07 9.46 -32.70
N ASP A 334 -8.92 10.75 -32.35
CA ASP A 334 -7.73 11.53 -32.66
C ASP A 334 -6.65 11.49 -31.56
N GLY A 335 -6.94 10.79 -30.46
CA GLY A 335 -6.09 10.62 -29.29
C GLY A 335 -6.22 11.75 -28.27
N LYS A 336 -7.15 12.70 -28.47
CA LYS A 336 -7.39 13.81 -27.55
C LYS A 336 -8.75 13.70 -26.91
N LEU A 337 -8.85 14.18 -25.69
CA LEU A 337 -10.10 14.14 -24.96
C LEU A 337 -11.05 15.23 -25.45
N ASP A 338 -12.26 14.80 -25.78
CA ASP A 338 -13.42 15.60 -26.13
C ASP A 338 -14.41 15.67 -24.96
N LEU A 339 -15.43 16.53 -25.09
CA LEU A 339 -16.48 16.70 -24.09
C LEU A 339 -17.85 16.46 -24.70
N VAL A 340 -18.72 15.84 -23.91
CA VAL A 340 -20.17 15.87 -24.12
C VAL A 340 -20.85 16.50 -22.91
N THR A 341 -21.87 17.33 -23.15
CA THR A 341 -22.73 17.85 -22.07
C THR A 341 -24.21 17.56 -22.31
N ALA A 342 -24.93 17.14 -21.26
CA ALA A 342 -26.38 17.21 -21.22
C ALA A 342 -26.80 18.67 -20.97
N ASN A 343 -27.66 19.21 -21.84
CA ASN A 343 -28.18 20.56 -21.72
C ASN A 343 -29.71 20.52 -21.78
N PHE A 344 -30.34 21.62 -21.37
CA PHE A 344 -31.78 21.75 -21.47
C PHE A 344 -32.24 21.76 -22.94
N GLY A 345 -32.72 20.60 -23.42
CA GLY A 345 -33.25 20.39 -24.76
C GLY A 345 -32.27 19.82 -25.79
N SER A 346 -30.98 19.69 -25.46
CA SER A 346 -29.95 19.21 -26.40
C SER A 346 -28.74 18.60 -25.70
N VAL A 347 -27.97 17.82 -26.44
CA VAL A 347 -26.63 17.38 -26.06
C VAL A 347 -25.62 18.19 -26.86
N SER A 348 -24.55 18.66 -26.22
CA SER A 348 -23.46 19.38 -26.88
C SER A 348 -22.24 18.48 -26.95
N VAL A 349 -21.56 18.44 -28.10
CA VAL A 349 -20.30 17.71 -28.31
C VAL A 349 -19.22 18.71 -28.70
N LEU A 350 -18.09 18.71 -28.00
CA LEU A 350 -16.97 19.63 -28.20
C LEU A 350 -15.70 18.82 -28.46
N LEU A 351 -15.12 18.97 -29.65
CA LEU A 351 -13.88 18.30 -30.00
C LEU A 351 -12.67 19.03 -29.41
N GLY A 352 -11.77 18.28 -28.77
CA GLY A 352 -10.57 18.74 -28.10
C GLY A 352 -9.44 19.09 -29.07
N ASN A 353 -8.68 20.13 -28.75
CA ASN A 353 -7.48 20.48 -29.51
C ASN A 353 -6.19 19.90 -28.90
N GLY A 354 -6.26 19.25 -27.73
CA GLY A 354 -5.11 18.60 -27.06
C GLY A 354 -4.15 19.62 -26.42
N ASN A 355 -4.72 20.70 -25.90
CA ASN A 355 -3.99 21.77 -25.22
C ASN A 355 -4.89 22.50 -24.20
N GLY A 356 -5.91 21.80 -23.69
CA GLY A 356 -6.93 22.37 -22.82
C GLY A 356 -7.95 23.28 -23.50
N SER A 357 -7.97 23.34 -24.84
CA SER A 357 -8.95 24.13 -25.59
C SER A 357 -9.84 23.29 -26.50
N PHE A 358 -11.04 23.80 -26.77
CA PHE A 358 -12.08 23.06 -27.50
C PHE A 358 -12.61 23.82 -28.72
N GLY A 359 -13.05 23.06 -29.72
CA GLY A 359 -13.79 23.55 -30.87
C GLY A 359 -15.18 24.10 -30.51
N SER A 360 -15.95 24.50 -31.53
CA SER A 360 -17.34 24.92 -31.32
C SER A 360 -18.24 23.73 -31.05
N ALA A 361 -19.13 23.85 -30.07
CA ALA A 361 -20.09 22.80 -29.73
C ALA A 361 -21.03 22.44 -30.88
N THR A 362 -21.07 21.15 -31.22
CA THR A 362 -22.07 20.55 -32.11
C THR A 362 -23.27 20.09 -31.29
N GLN A 363 -24.49 20.38 -31.74
CA GLN A 363 -25.72 20.08 -31.00
C GLN A 363 -26.42 18.83 -31.54
N VAL A 364 -26.74 17.88 -30.67
CA VAL A 364 -27.63 16.75 -30.95
C VAL A 364 -28.96 16.98 -30.23
N ASN A 365 -30.08 16.94 -30.97
CA ASN A 365 -31.40 17.28 -30.43
C ASN A 365 -32.16 16.02 -30.04
N GLU A 366 -32.45 15.86 -28.75
CA GLU A 366 -33.06 14.65 -28.18
C GLU A 366 -34.58 14.77 -27.93
N GLY A 367 -35.21 15.89 -28.36
CA GLY A 367 -36.66 16.07 -28.34
C GLY A 367 -37.33 16.25 -26.96
N ASP A 368 -36.58 16.06 -25.88
CA ASP A 368 -36.96 16.27 -24.47
C ASP A 368 -35.78 16.92 -23.70
N ILE A 369 -35.77 16.91 -22.36
CA ILE A 369 -34.73 17.49 -21.50
C ILE A 369 -33.71 16.41 -21.08
N PRO A 370 -32.51 16.34 -21.70
CA PRO A 370 -31.34 15.63 -21.16
C PRO A 370 -31.01 16.10 -19.74
N GLN A 371 -30.65 15.16 -18.87
CA GLN A 371 -30.26 15.43 -17.47
C GLN A 371 -28.87 14.87 -17.17
N SER A 372 -28.56 13.67 -17.65
CA SER A 372 -27.26 12.99 -17.45
C SER A 372 -26.73 12.40 -18.76
N VAL A 373 -25.40 12.26 -18.83
CA VAL A 373 -24.68 11.60 -19.92
C VAL A 373 -23.70 10.58 -19.37
N ALA A 374 -23.67 9.40 -19.97
CA ALA A 374 -22.64 8.39 -19.71
C ALA A 374 -22.04 7.91 -21.03
N VAL A 375 -20.75 7.60 -21.03
CA VAL A 375 -19.97 7.26 -22.23
C VAL A 375 -19.54 5.81 -22.18
N GLY A 376 -19.58 5.12 -23.32
CA GLY A 376 -19.14 3.74 -23.45
C GLY A 376 -19.35 3.20 -24.86
N ASP A 377 -18.78 2.05 -25.17
CA ASP A 377 -19.03 1.33 -26.43
C ASP A 377 -20.17 0.31 -26.20
N PHE A 378 -21.42 0.69 -26.51
CA PHE A 378 -22.59 -0.16 -26.21
C PHE A 378 -22.85 -1.20 -27.29
N ASP A 379 -22.37 -0.99 -28.52
CA ASP A 379 -22.57 -1.90 -29.65
C ASP A 379 -21.32 -2.68 -30.11
N ARG A 380 -20.21 -2.52 -29.38
CA ARG A 380 -18.92 -3.19 -29.59
C ARG A 380 -18.27 -2.88 -30.93
N ASP A 381 -18.51 -1.69 -31.47
CA ASP A 381 -17.89 -1.23 -32.71
C ASP A 381 -16.56 -0.49 -32.49
N LYS A 382 -16.19 -0.26 -31.21
CA LYS A 382 -15.01 0.45 -30.69
C LYS A 382 -15.07 1.97 -30.74
N ASN A 383 -16.12 2.55 -31.30
CA ASN A 383 -16.38 3.96 -31.20
C ASN A 383 -17.08 4.23 -29.86
N LEU A 384 -16.80 5.39 -29.27
CA LEU A 384 -17.53 5.80 -28.08
C LEU A 384 -18.95 6.26 -28.44
N ASP A 385 -19.92 5.68 -27.75
CA ASP A 385 -21.33 6.06 -27.79
C ASP A 385 -21.71 6.85 -26.53
N ILE A 386 -22.93 7.40 -26.53
CA ILE A 386 -23.43 8.23 -25.43
C ILE A 386 -24.81 7.76 -25.01
N ALA A 387 -24.95 7.33 -23.76
CA ALA A 387 -26.23 7.13 -23.10
C ALA A 387 -26.69 8.44 -22.46
N VAL A 388 -27.91 8.88 -22.79
CA VAL A 388 -28.50 10.16 -22.36
C VAL A 388 -29.76 9.87 -21.57
N GLY A 389 -29.71 10.12 -20.25
CA GLY A 389 -30.89 10.05 -19.38
C GLY A 389 -31.76 11.29 -19.57
N ARG A 390 -33.06 11.10 -19.84
CA ARG A 390 -34.02 12.19 -20.10
C ARG A 390 -35.14 12.24 -19.07
N PHE A 391 -35.57 13.47 -18.74
CA PHE A 391 -36.60 13.75 -17.74
C PHE A 391 -37.89 12.93 -17.92
N SER A 392 -38.29 12.62 -19.16
CA SER A 392 -39.49 11.83 -19.50
C SER A 392 -39.47 10.35 -19.13
N GLY A 393 -38.35 9.81 -18.63
CA GLY A 393 -38.26 8.37 -18.37
C GLY A 393 -37.71 7.57 -19.54
N ILE A 394 -36.84 8.17 -20.35
CA ILE A 394 -36.27 7.53 -21.52
C ILE A 394 -34.76 7.72 -21.52
N VAL A 395 -34.03 6.64 -21.75
CA VAL A 395 -32.62 6.68 -22.11
C VAL A 395 -32.51 6.66 -23.63
N SER A 396 -31.89 7.69 -24.20
CA SER A 396 -31.43 7.65 -25.59
C SER A 396 -30.01 7.11 -25.62
N VAL A 397 -29.70 6.17 -26.52
CA VAL A 397 -28.31 5.81 -26.84
C VAL A 397 -27.98 6.37 -28.22
N LEU A 398 -27.02 7.27 -28.25
CA LEU A 398 -26.48 7.95 -29.43
C LEU A 398 -25.24 7.17 -29.86
N PHE A 399 -25.33 6.45 -30.96
CA PHE A 399 -24.23 5.61 -31.45
C PHE A 399 -23.23 6.45 -32.24
N GLY A 400 -21.97 6.41 -31.81
CA GLY A 400 -20.85 7.11 -32.40
C GLY A 400 -20.46 6.53 -33.75
N ASN A 401 -19.59 7.24 -34.46
CA ASN A 401 -18.99 6.73 -35.71
C ASN A 401 -17.49 7.00 -35.83
N GLY A 402 -16.84 7.31 -34.70
CA GLY A 402 -15.42 7.63 -34.63
C GLY A 402 -15.02 8.90 -35.37
N MET A 403 -15.97 9.83 -35.58
CA MET A 403 -15.70 11.14 -36.19
C MET A 403 -16.34 12.29 -35.41
N GLY A 404 -16.65 12.07 -34.12
CA GLY A 404 -17.32 13.07 -33.28
C GLY A 404 -18.78 13.31 -33.64
N SER A 405 -19.44 12.35 -34.32
CA SER A 405 -20.84 12.48 -34.75
C SER A 405 -21.68 11.24 -34.48
N PHE A 406 -22.97 11.44 -34.23
CA PHE A 406 -23.89 10.42 -33.73
C PHE A 406 -25.06 10.21 -34.70
N PRO A 407 -24.90 9.41 -35.77
CA PRO A 407 -25.89 9.29 -36.83
C PRO A 407 -27.12 8.42 -36.48
N LEU A 408 -27.03 7.60 -35.43
CA LEU A 408 -28.09 6.71 -34.98
C LEU A 408 -28.42 6.98 -33.51
N THR A 409 -29.71 7.11 -33.21
CA THR A 409 -30.22 7.25 -31.84
C THR A 409 -31.32 6.22 -31.62
N ASN A 410 -31.23 5.46 -30.52
CA ASN A 410 -32.29 4.54 -30.09
C ASN A 410 -32.78 4.89 -28.69
N ASP A 411 -34.11 4.82 -28.51
CA ASP A 411 -34.80 5.21 -27.29
C ASP A 411 -35.28 3.99 -26.50
N PHE A 412 -34.98 3.96 -25.20
CA PHE A 412 -35.35 2.89 -24.28
C PHE A 412 -36.11 3.45 -23.08
N THR A 413 -37.35 3.01 -22.88
CA THR A 413 -38.16 3.46 -21.74
C THR A 413 -37.67 2.82 -20.45
N THR A 414 -37.37 3.66 -19.46
CA THR A 414 -36.98 3.28 -18.11
C THR A 414 -38.18 3.56 -17.20
N GLY A 415 -38.61 2.62 -16.38
CA GLY A 415 -39.84 2.77 -15.56
C GLY A 415 -39.81 3.87 -14.49
N VAL A 416 -38.78 4.73 -14.49
CA VAL A 416 -38.54 5.86 -13.59
C VAL A 416 -38.67 7.17 -14.35
N THR A 417 -39.12 8.26 -13.71
CA THR A 417 -39.28 9.60 -14.33
C THR A 417 -38.73 10.69 -13.40
N GLY A 418 -38.29 11.84 -13.93
CA GLY A 418 -37.86 12.99 -13.10
C GLY A 418 -36.39 13.38 -13.26
N ASP A 419 -35.70 13.70 -12.16
CA ASP A 419 -34.31 14.16 -12.17
C ASP A 419 -33.37 12.95 -12.35
N PHE A 420 -32.93 12.72 -13.59
CA PHE A 420 -32.26 11.49 -14.04
C PHE A 420 -30.76 11.48 -13.78
N SER A 421 -30.27 10.42 -13.13
CA SER A 421 -28.86 10.00 -13.20
C SER A 421 -28.72 8.70 -13.98
N THR A 422 -27.58 8.54 -14.65
CA THR A 422 -27.25 7.39 -15.49
C THR A 422 -25.83 6.93 -15.16
N SER A 423 -25.65 5.64 -14.89
CA SER A 423 -24.33 5.01 -14.78
C SER A 423 -24.27 3.78 -15.67
N VAL A 424 -23.06 3.39 -16.05
CA VAL A 424 -22.81 2.31 -17.01
C VAL A 424 -21.75 1.37 -16.50
N ALA A 425 -21.98 0.07 -16.66
CA ALA A 425 -21.10 -1.00 -16.22
C ALA A 425 -21.62 -2.35 -16.71
N ASP A 426 -20.80 -3.39 -16.67
CA ASP A 426 -21.23 -4.77 -16.94
C ASP A 426 -21.72 -5.42 -15.63
N PHE A 427 -23.02 -5.33 -15.33
CA PHE A 427 -23.59 -5.84 -14.08
C PHE A 427 -23.91 -7.35 -14.14
N ASN A 428 -23.72 -7.99 -15.30
CA ASN A 428 -24.05 -9.39 -15.52
C ASN A 428 -22.86 -10.25 -16.01
N ASN A 429 -21.67 -9.65 -16.11
CA ASN A 429 -20.41 -10.26 -16.53
C ASN A 429 -20.45 -10.90 -17.92
N ASP A 430 -21.25 -10.36 -18.85
CA ASP A 430 -21.31 -10.83 -20.25
C ASP A 430 -20.37 -10.03 -21.20
N GLY A 431 -19.67 -9.06 -20.63
CA GLY A 431 -18.74 -8.13 -21.24
C GLY A 431 -19.40 -7.00 -22.02
N ASN A 432 -20.73 -6.90 -22.04
CA ASN A 432 -21.44 -5.79 -22.66
C ASN A 432 -21.73 -4.73 -21.59
N LEU A 433 -21.67 -3.46 -21.97
CA LEU A 433 -22.08 -2.40 -21.07
C LEU A 433 -23.60 -2.40 -20.90
N ASP A 434 -24.02 -2.46 -19.64
CA ASP A 434 -25.39 -2.24 -19.21
C ASP A 434 -25.57 -0.78 -18.79
N ILE A 435 -26.83 -0.34 -18.75
CA ILE A 435 -27.19 1.01 -18.32
C ILE A 435 -28.08 0.91 -17.09
N VAL A 436 -27.70 1.56 -16.00
CA VAL A 436 -28.56 1.76 -14.83
C VAL A 436 -28.98 3.22 -14.75
N THR A 437 -30.26 3.44 -14.47
CA THR A 437 -30.84 4.78 -14.32
C THR A 437 -31.68 4.91 -13.08
N GLY A 438 -31.71 6.10 -12.53
CA GLY A 438 -32.45 6.42 -11.31
C GLY A 438 -32.94 7.85 -11.32
N SER A 439 -33.83 8.17 -10.36
CA SER A 439 -34.43 9.49 -10.28
C SER A 439 -34.58 9.98 -8.84
N ARG A 440 -34.43 11.30 -8.64
CA ARG A 440 -34.76 12.01 -7.38
C ARG A 440 -36.28 12.04 -7.16
N GLY A 441 -36.87 10.88 -6.94
CA GLY A 441 -38.29 10.72 -6.59
C GLY A 441 -38.71 9.28 -6.38
N GLU A 442 -37.87 8.32 -6.80
CA GLU A 442 -38.20 6.91 -6.90
C GLU A 442 -37.37 6.08 -5.91
N GLU A 443 -37.96 5.02 -5.37
CA GLU A 443 -37.30 4.02 -4.49
C GLU A 443 -36.75 2.83 -5.30
N ILE A 444 -36.56 3.03 -6.60
CA ILE A 444 -36.07 2.03 -7.54
C ILE A 444 -35.04 2.64 -8.49
N VAL A 445 -34.11 1.82 -8.95
CA VAL A 445 -33.35 2.05 -10.19
C VAL A 445 -33.85 1.12 -11.29
N SER A 446 -33.69 1.54 -12.55
CA SER A 446 -33.99 0.76 -13.74
C SER A 446 -32.70 0.31 -14.42
N LEU A 447 -32.50 -1.00 -14.52
CA LEU A 447 -31.37 -1.62 -15.22
C LEU A 447 -31.79 -2.09 -16.62
N LEU A 448 -31.04 -1.68 -17.63
CA LEU A 448 -31.15 -2.09 -19.02
C LEU A 448 -29.91 -2.94 -19.35
N LEU A 449 -30.09 -4.25 -19.52
CA LEU A 449 -28.98 -5.13 -19.86
C LEU A 449 -28.62 -4.99 -21.35
N GLY A 450 -27.35 -4.69 -21.61
CA GLY A 450 -26.78 -4.56 -22.94
C GLY A 450 -26.79 -5.89 -23.69
N THR A 451 -26.76 -5.81 -25.01
CA THR A 451 -26.65 -7.02 -25.86
C THR A 451 -25.37 -7.04 -26.70
N GLY A 452 -24.52 -6.01 -26.57
CA GLY A 452 -23.36 -5.78 -27.45
C GLY A 452 -23.78 -5.46 -28.87
N THR A 453 -24.97 -4.85 -29.02
CA THR A 453 -25.54 -4.36 -30.27
C THR A 453 -26.31 -3.09 -29.95
N THR A 454 -26.97 -2.49 -30.94
CA THR A 454 -27.76 -1.28 -30.75
C THR A 454 -29.07 -1.48 -29.94
N THR A 455 -29.22 -2.56 -29.16
CA THR A 455 -30.44 -2.92 -28.44
C THR A 455 -30.16 -3.37 -27.00
N PHE A 456 -31.15 -3.17 -26.12
CA PHE A 456 -31.10 -3.58 -24.71
C PHE A 456 -32.27 -4.52 -24.38
N GLN A 457 -32.09 -5.34 -23.34
CA GLN A 457 -33.18 -6.12 -22.78
C GLN A 457 -34.25 -5.21 -22.13
N PRO A 458 -35.48 -5.71 -21.89
CA PRO A 458 -36.49 -4.95 -21.16
C PRO A 458 -35.98 -4.51 -19.77
N SER A 459 -36.33 -3.30 -19.36
CA SER A 459 -35.87 -2.71 -18.09
C SER A 459 -36.25 -3.56 -16.87
N ILE A 460 -35.30 -3.77 -15.98
CA ILE A 460 -35.47 -4.45 -14.69
C ILE A 460 -35.53 -3.38 -13.59
N SER A 461 -36.59 -3.39 -12.77
CA SER A 461 -36.70 -2.50 -11.61
C SER A 461 -36.05 -3.13 -10.39
N ILE A 462 -35.11 -2.41 -9.78
CA ILE A 462 -34.35 -2.85 -8.60
C ILE A 462 -34.68 -1.91 -7.43
N PRO A 463 -35.22 -2.41 -6.31
CA PRO A 463 -35.44 -1.60 -5.12
C PRO A 463 -34.13 -1.10 -4.52
N THR A 464 -34.07 0.18 -4.15
CA THR A 464 -32.85 0.80 -3.59
C THR A 464 -32.81 0.84 -2.08
N GLY A 465 -33.95 0.65 -1.40
CA GLY A 465 -34.04 0.72 0.06
C GLY A 465 -33.88 2.13 0.65
N VAL A 466 -33.62 3.14 -0.19
CA VAL A 466 -33.53 4.56 0.17
C VAL A 466 -34.59 5.36 -0.58
N PHE A 467 -35.05 6.44 0.04
CA PHE A 467 -35.86 7.43 -0.66
C PHE A 467 -34.94 8.17 -1.63
N PHE A 468 -35.22 8.08 -2.94
CA PHE A 468 -34.39 8.62 -4.03
C PHE A 468 -33.16 7.74 -4.33
N GLY A 469 -33.25 6.90 -5.36
CA GLY A 469 -32.11 6.11 -5.84
C GLY A 469 -31.58 6.65 -7.16
N THR A 470 -30.63 7.58 -7.13
CA THR A 470 -29.80 7.90 -8.31
C THR A 470 -28.58 6.99 -8.33
N PRO A 471 -28.25 6.31 -9.44
CA PRO A 471 -26.97 5.61 -9.54
C PRO A 471 -25.86 6.66 -9.62
N ASP A 472 -24.89 6.53 -8.73
CA ASP A 472 -23.85 7.55 -8.56
C ASP A 472 -22.46 6.96 -8.79
N ALA A 473 -22.19 5.75 -8.29
CA ALA A 473 -20.89 5.09 -8.49
C ALA A 473 -21.03 3.56 -8.62
N VAL A 474 -20.04 2.94 -9.26
CA VAL A 474 -19.96 1.49 -9.47
C VAL A 474 -18.56 1.02 -9.06
N GLY A 475 -18.47 -0.13 -8.41
CA GLY A 475 -17.21 -0.73 -7.95
C GLY A 475 -17.44 -2.12 -7.37
N ASP A 476 -16.37 -2.88 -7.14
CA ASP A 476 -16.44 -4.17 -6.43
C ASP A 476 -16.06 -3.93 -4.96
N PHE A 477 -17.06 -3.70 -4.10
CA PHE A 477 -16.85 -3.33 -2.69
C PHE A 477 -16.71 -4.53 -1.76
N ASP A 478 -17.08 -5.74 -2.23
CA ASP A 478 -16.93 -7.00 -1.48
C ASP A 478 -15.87 -7.95 -2.07
N LYS A 479 -15.11 -7.48 -3.07
CA LYS A 479 -13.99 -8.17 -3.73
C LYS A 479 -14.39 -9.53 -4.31
N ASN A 480 -15.65 -9.70 -4.69
CA ASN A 480 -16.15 -10.96 -5.22
C ASN A 480 -15.99 -11.06 -6.76
N GLY A 481 -15.52 -10.00 -7.41
CA GLY A 481 -15.32 -9.87 -8.85
C GLY A 481 -16.56 -9.42 -9.63
N ASN A 482 -17.68 -9.15 -8.98
CA ASN A 482 -18.89 -8.61 -9.58
C ASN A 482 -19.01 -7.12 -9.24
N LEU A 483 -19.57 -6.35 -10.16
CA LEU A 483 -19.77 -4.93 -9.94
C LEU A 483 -21.02 -4.68 -9.08
N ASP A 484 -20.82 -3.90 -8.03
CA ASP A 484 -21.83 -3.39 -7.11
C ASP A 484 -22.23 -1.97 -7.49
N LEU A 485 -23.34 -1.50 -6.93
CA LEU A 485 -23.89 -0.18 -7.22
C LEU A 485 -24.04 0.66 -5.94
N VAL A 486 -23.53 1.89 -5.97
CA VAL A 486 -23.85 2.91 -4.98
C VAL A 486 -24.96 3.81 -5.52
N VAL A 487 -26.01 3.97 -4.73
CA VAL A 487 -27.12 4.89 -5.04
C VAL A 487 -27.23 5.97 -3.98
N GLY A 488 -27.48 7.22 -4.41
CA GLY A 488 -27.57 8.39 -3.54
C GLY A 488 -28.86 9.20 -3.74
N SER A 489 -29.13 10.14 -2.82
CA SER A 489 -30.46 10.80 -2.73
C SER A 489 -30.50 12.29 -3.08
N GLY A 490 -29.39 13.02 -3.11
CA GLY A 490 -29.36 14.45 -3.47
C GLY A 490 -30.21 15.40 -2.61
N SER A 491 -30.83 14.92 -1.52
CA SER A 491 -32.02 15.54 -0.93
C SER A 491 -31.83 16.13 0.48
N GLY A 492 -30.73 15.81 1.17
CA GLY A 492 -30.40 16.35 2.49
C GLY A 492 -31.35 15.90 3.62
N ARG A 493 -31.84 14.65 3.59
CA ARG A 493 -32.68 14.00 4.61
C ARG A 493 -32.08 12.65 5.04
N GLU A 494 -32.12 12.28 6.32
CA GLU A 494 -31.55 11.02 6.89
C GLU A 494 -31.74 9.73 6.04
N SER A 495 -30.71 8.87 5.96
CA SER A 495 -30.58 7.61 5.15
C SER A 495 -30.46 7.82 3.63
N GLU A 496 -29.33 8.38 3.18
CA GLU A 496 -29.20 8.97 1.83
C GLU A 496 -28.44 8.15 0.81
N ILE A 497 -27.63 7.19 1.22
CA ILE A 497 -26.83 6.36 0.30
C ILE A 497 -27.12 4.90 0.61
N ALA A 498 -27.20 4.06 -0.43
CA ALA A 498 -27.19 2.62 -0.26
C ALA A 498 -26.18 1.96 -1.19
N VAL A 499 -25.54 0.91 -0.69
CA VAL A 499 -24.74 0.00 -1.51
C VAL A 499 -25.59 -1.23 -1.81
N LEU A 500 -25.62 -1.62 -3.08
CA LEU A 500 -26.30 -2.80 -3.59
C LEU A 500 -25.23 -3.74 -4.13
N LEU A 501 -24.98 -4.84 -3.41
CA LEU A 501 -23.99 -5.84 -3.84
C LEU A 501 -24.49 -6.64 -5.04
N GLY A 502 -23.70 -6.71 -6.10
CA GLY A 502 -23.99 -7.35 -7.37
C GLY A 502 -23.80 -8.86 -7.30
N ASN A 503 -24.78 -9.62 -7.79
CA ASN A 503 -24.67 -11.08 -7.88
C ASN A 503 -24.02 -11.56 -9.19
N GLY A 504 -23.52 -10.63 -10.02
CA GLY A 504 -22.86 -10.93 -11.31
C GLY A 504 -23.78 -11.49 -12.40
N ASN A 505 -25.09 -11.26 -12.29
CA ASN A 505 -26.08 -11.76 -13.25
C ASN A 505 -27.18 -10.73 -13.56
N GLY A 506 -26.91 -9.44 -13.34
CA GLY A 506 -27.88 -8.36 -13.48
C GLY A 506 -28.90 -8.31 -12.34
N THR A 507 -28.61 -8.93 -11.19
CA THR A 507 -29.41 -8.81 -9.96
C THR A 507 -28.52 -8.38 -8.80
N PHE A 508 -29.15 -7.77 -7.79
CA PHE A 508 -28.48 -7.25 -6.60
C PHE A 508 -29.02 -7.91 -5.33
N GLY A 509 -28.19 -7.94 -4.30
CA GLY A 509 -28.55 -8.32 -2.94
C GLY A 509 -29.52 -7.33 -2.29
N SER A 510 -29.76 -7.51 -0.99
CA SER A 510 -30.56 -6.54 -0.22
C SER A 510 -29.78 -5.22 -0.13
N PRO A 511 -30.41 -4.06 -0.38
CA PRO A 511 -29.73 -2.78 -0.24
C PRO A 511 -29.26 -2.52 1.19
N MET A 512 -28.05 -1.99 1.31
CA MET A 512 -27.40 -1.67 2.59
C MET A 512 -27.31 -0.15 2.74
N PRO A 513 -28.21 0.48 3.50
CA PRO A 513 -28.24 1.93 3.63
C PRO A 513 -27.21 2.46 4.63
N PHE A 514 -26.61 3.61 4.29
CA PHE A 514 -25.66 4.35 5.11
C PHE A 514 -26.12 5.80 5.30
N THR A 515 -25.67 6.43 6.39
CA THR A 515 -25.93 7.84 6.67
C THR A 515 -24.64 8.64 6.53
N THR A 516 -24.47 9.27 5.38
CA THR A 516 -23.64 10.47 5.26
C THR A 516 -24.52 11.67 5.58
N GLY A 517 -23.96 12.77 6.07
CA GLY A 517 -24.74 13.91 6.55
C GLY A 517 -25.50 14.69 5.45
N GLY A 518 -26.00 14.06 4.40
CA GLY A 518 -26.31 14.66 3.10
C GLY A 518 -25.47 14.00 1.99
N GLY A 519 -25.96 13.91 0.75
CA GLY A 519 -25.12 13.60 -0.42
C GLY A 519 -25.74 14.06 -1.73
N SER A 520 -25.07 14.95 -2.48
CA SER A 520 -25.46 15.39 -3.82
C SER A 520 -25.15 14.33 -4.88
N GLU A 521 -23.93 13.77 -4.79
CA GLU A 521 -23.34 12.68 -5.59
C GLU A 521 -22.24 12.00 -4.76
N VAL A 522 -21.83 10.79 -5.15
CA VAL A 522 -20.72 10.05 -4.52
C VAL A 522 -19.62 9.73 -5.52
N ALA A 523 -18.39 9.62 -5.02
CA ALA A 523 -17.26 9.06 -5.75
C ALA A 523 -16.61 7.96 -4.93
N VAL A 524 -15.82 7.11 -5.59
CA VAL A 524 -15.19 5.93 -5.00
C VAL A 524 -13.69 5.95 -5.24
N GLY A 525 -12.92 5.44 -4.30
CA GLY A 525 -11.46 5.37 -4.35
C GLY A 525 -10.89 4.69 -3.11
N ASP A 526 -9.62 4.29 -3.12
CA ASP A 526 -8.92 3.72 -1.96
C ASP A 526 -8.21 4.85 -1.19
N PHE A 527 -8.93 5.55 -0.30
CA PHE A 527 -8.42 6.78 0.33
C PHE A 527 -7.47 6.49 1.49
N ASN A 528 -7.50 5.27 2.04
CA ASN A 528 -6.67 4.85 3.17
C ASN A 528 -5.51 3.92 2.77
N GLY A 529 -5.46 3.46 1.52
CA GLY A 529 -4.40 2.64 0.95
C GLY A 529 -4.49 1.15 1.34
N ASP A 530 -5.64 0.68 1.83
CA ASP A 530 -5.85 -0.71 2.25
C ASP A 530 -6.24 -1.64 1.09
N GLY A 531 -6.39 -1.10 -0.11
CA GLY A 531 -6.79 -1.82 -1.33
C GLY A 531 -8.28 -2.15 -1.40
N ASN A 532 -9.11 -1.65 -0.48
CA ASN A 532 -10.57 -1.69 -0.55
C ASN A 532 -11.10 -0.39 -1.16
N LEU A 533 -12.28 -0.47 -1.79
CA LEU A 533 -12.93 0.74 -2.27
C LEU A 533 -13.69 1.43 -1.13
N ASP A 534 -13.37 2.70 -0.93
CA ASP A 534 -14.06 3.62 -0.03
C ASP A 534 -15.04 4.51 -0.80
N ILE A 535 -15.90 5.21 -0.06
CA ILE A 535 -16.88 6.16 -0.61
C ILE A 535 -16.62 7.57 -0.06
N ALA A 536 -16.56 8.54 -0.96
CA ALA A 536 -16.60 9.97 -0.68
C ALA A 536 -17.95 10.55 -1.10
N ALA A 537 -18.62 11.23 -0.17
CA ALA A 537 -19.94 11.84 -0.42
C ALA A 537 -19.90 13.35 -0.16
N ALA A 538 -20.25 14.15 -1.17
CA ALA A 538 -20.24 15.61 -1.05
C ALA A 538 -21.62 16.15 -0.63
N SER A 539 -21.67 16.91 0.47
CA SER A 539 -22.89 17.56 0.94
C SER A 539 -22.64 18.62 2.01
N ASN A 540 -23.59 19.55 2.19
CA ASN A 540 -23.58 20.51 3.31
C ASN A 540 -22.24 21.23 3.49
N ASP A 541 -21.64 21.66 2.38
CA ASP A 541 -20.35 22.34 2.31
C ASP A 541 -19.16 21.48 2.76
N GLN A 542 -19.31 20.14 2.76
CA GLN A 542 -18.32 19.17 3.18
C GLN A 542 -18.25 17.94 2.25
N VAL A 543 -17.17 17.18 2.35
CA VAL A 543 -17.04 15.80 1.87
C VAL A 543 -16.94 14.87 3.07
N SER A 544 -17.84 13.87 3.16
CA SER A 544 -17.80 12.83 4.19
C SER A 544 -17.20 11.55 3.61
N LEU A 545 -16.32 10.89 4.36
CA LEU A 545 -15.71 9.61 3.96
C LEU A 545 -16.31 8.42 4.69
N LEU A 546 -16.46 7.32 3.96
CA LEU A 546 -16.86 6.01 4.45
C LEU A 546 -15.80 5.01 3.98
N LEU A 547 -15.04 4.41 4.91
CA LEU A 547 -14.00 3.43 4.58
C LEU A 547 -14.62 2.05 4.41
N GLY A 548 -14.35 1.41 3.28
CA GLY A 548 -14.84 0.07 2.95
C GLY A 548 -13.92 -0.98 3.56
N ASN A 549 -14.50 -2.04 4.11
CA ASN A 549 -13.72 -3.16 4.67
C ASN A 549 -13.46 -4.30 3.67
N GLY A 550 -13.81 -4.11 2.40
CA GLY A 550 -13.69 -5.13 1.36
C GLY A 550 -14.70 -6.27 1.45
N ALA A 551 -15.72 -6.18 2.31
CA ALA A 551 -16.83 -7.13 2.42
C ALA A 551 -18.20 -6.46 2.14
N GLY A 552 -18.19 -5.25 1.57
CA GLY A 552 -19.40 -4.44 1.34
C GLY A 552 -19.91 -3.65 2.55
N ASP A 553 -19.20 -3.68 3.69
CA ASP A 553 -19.51 -2.88 4.88
C ASP A 553 -18.61 -1.63 4.96
N PHE A 554 -19.13 -0.54 5.52
CA PHE A 554 -18.45 0.76 5.55
C PHE A 554 -18.44 1.44 6.92
N THR A 555 -17.34 2.12 7.25
CA THR A 555 -17.16 2.87 8.50
C THR A 555 -16.91 4.36 8.24
N PRO A 556 -17.68 5.29 8.83
CA PRO A 556 -17.42 6.73 8.69
C PRO A 556 -16.02 7.14 9.19
N SER A 557 -15.29 7.91 8.38
CA SER A 557 -13.89 8.32 8.63
C SER A 557 -13.62 9.81 8.38
N GLY A 558 -14.48 10.65 8.92
CA GLY A 558 -14.28 12.10 8.95
C GLY A 558 -15.04 12.88 7.89
N GLN A 559 -14.94 14.21 8.01
CA GLN A 559 -15.58 15.19 7.13
C GLN A 559 -14.59 16.32 6.84
N PHE A 560 -14.56 16.78 5.59
CA PHE A 560 -13.60 17.76 5.10
C PHE A 560 -14.34 18.92 4.45
N ASP A 561 -14.02 20.16 4.85
CA ASP A 561 -14.73 21.34 4.37
C ASP A 561 -14.37 21.63 2.90
N VAL A 562 -15.39 21.95 2.10
CA VAL A 562 -15.27 22.35 0.68
C VAL A 562 -16.04 23.65 0.43
N GLY A 563 -16.17 24.04 -0.85
CA GLY A 563 -16.99 25.17 -1.25
C GLY A 563 -18.48 24.99 -0.92
N SER A 564 -19.25 26.06 -1.08
CA SER A 564 -20.67 26.06 -0.70
C SER A 564 -21.55 25.33 -1.71
N ASN A 565 -22.46 24.51 -1.21
CA ASN A 565 -23.38 23.67 -1.96
C ASN A 565 -22.67 22.79 -3.01
N PRO A 566 -21.86 21.81 -2.58
CA PRO A 566 -21.23 20.86 -3.50
C PRO A 566 -22.31 20.07 -4.25
N SER A 567 -22.24 20.08 -5.57
CA SER A 567 -23.22 19.49 -6.48
C SER A 567 -22.74 18.18 -7.09
N SER A 568 -21.43 18.06 -7.31
CA SER A 568 -20.79 16.90 -7.95
C SER A 568 -19.37 16.70 -7.42
N ILE A 569 -18.87 15.47 -7.49
CA ILE A 569 -17.59 15.03 -6.93
C ILE A 569 -16.86 14.09 -7.90
N THR A 570 -15.54 14.21 -7.99
CA THR A 570 -14.69 13.30 -8.76
C THR A 570 -13.41 12.98 -7.98
N VAL A 571 -12.76 11.87 -8.34
CA VAL A 571 -11.56 11.33 -7.71
C VAL A 571 -10.50 11.12 -8.77
N GLY A 572 -9.26 11.42 -8.43
CA GLY A 572 -8.08 11.23 -9.28
C GLY A 572 -6.82 11.50 -8.47
N ASP A 573 -5.65 11.11 -8.96
CA ASP A 573 -4.38 11.54 -8.38
C ASP A 573 -4.01 12.90 -9.00
N PHE A 574 -4.28 14.00 -8.30
CA PHE A 574 -4.14 15.35 -8.85
C PHE A 574 -2.77 15.97 -8.57
N ASN A 575 -1.93 15.34 -7.75
CA ASN A 575 -0.56 15.79 -7.46
C ASN A 575 0.49 14.72 -7.78
N SER A 576 0.10 13.64 -8.46
CA SER A 576 0.96 12.55 -8.93
C SER A 576 1.74 11.89 -7.79
N ASP A 577 1.13 11.80 -6.60
CA ASP A 577 1.75 11.19 -5.40
C ASP A 577 1.28 9.75 -5.14
N GLY A 578 0.50 9.19 -6.06
CA GLY A 578 -0.02 7.83 -6.03
C GLY A 578 -1.25 7.66 -5.14
N LYS A 579 -1.82 8.75 -4.60
CA LYS A 579 -2.95 8.70 -3.69
C LYS A 579 -4.19 9.30 -4.37
N PRO A 580 -5.38 8.70 -4.17
CA PRO A 580 -6.60 9.27 -4.71
C PRO A 580 -6.96 10.54 -3.94
N ASP A 581 -6.98 11.65 -4.65
CA ASP A 581 -7.44 12.97 -4.23
C ASP A 581 -8.92 13.17 -4.57
N ILE A 582 -9.49 14.26 -4.08
CA ILE A 582 -10.91 14.59 -4.28
C ILE A 582 -11.06 16.00 -4.86
N ALA A 583 -11.93 16.13 -5.87
CA ALA A 583 -12.37 17.42 -6.38
C ALA A 583 -13.90 17.54 -6.35
N THR A 584 -14.43 18.69 -5.92
CA THR A 584 -15.88 18.96 -5.89
C THR A 584 -16.24 20.18 -6.71
N ALA A 585 -17.30 20.10 -7.51
CA ALA A 585 -17.97 21.28 -8.08
C ALA A 585 -18.91 21.88 -7.03
N ASN A 586 -18.76 23.17 -6.74
CA ASN A 586 -19.54 23.84 -5.69
C ASN A 586 -20.44 24.91 -6.28
N SER A 587 -21.73 24.59 -6.43
CA SER A 587 -22.68 25.41 -7.17
C SER A 587 -23.06 26.71 -6.44
N GLY A 588 -22.80 26.80 -5.14
CA GLY A 588 -23.08 27.95 -4.29
C GLY A 588 -21.92 28.95 -4.17
N SER A 589 -20.68 28.50 -4.38
CA SER A 589 -19.47 29.33 -4.34
C SER A 589 -18.80 29.56 -5.70
N ASP A 590 -19.37 29.04 -6.79
CA ASP A 590 -18.88 29.21 -8.17
C ASP A 590 -17.40 28.79 -8.33
N ASN A 591 -17.01 27.69 -7.68
CA ASN A 591 -15.64 27.19 -7.68
C ASN A 591 -15.59 25.65 -7.69
N VAL A 592 -14.39 25.13 -7.95
CA VAL A 592 -14.01 23.75 -7.67
C VAL A 592 -13.15 23.74 -6.41
N SER A 593 -13.42 22.84 -5.48
CA SER A 593 -12.53 22.56 -4.34
C SER A 593 -11.70 21.33 -4.66
N VAL A 594 -10.38 21.38 -4.44
CA VAL A 594 -9.48 20.23 -4.53
C VAL A 594 -8.91 19.95 -3.15
N LEU A 595 -9.02 18.70 -2.71
CA LEU A 595 -8.48 18.18 -1.46
C LEU A 595 -7.44 17.13 -1.82
N LEU A 596 -6.19 17.38 -1.44
CA LEU A 596 -5.10 16.44 -1.67
C LEU A 596 -5.02 15.46 -0.51
N ASN A 597 -4.95 14.18 -0.80
CA ASN A 597 -4.87 13.10 0.17
C ASN A 597 -3.47 13.09 0.80
N THR A 598 -3.38 13.60 2.02
CA THR A 598 -2.13 13.65 2.78
C THR A 598 -1.94 12.44 3.67
N THR A 599 -2.78 11.41 3.53
CA THR A 599 -2.70 10.19 4.33
C THR A 599 -1.31 9.61 4.20
N SER A 600 -0.63 9.46 5.33
CA SER A 600 0.55 8.62 5.38
C SER A 600 0.08 7.18 5.26
N PHE A 601 0.09 6.68 4.03
CA PHE A 601 0.24 5.25 3.81
C PHE A 601 1.60 4.95 4.41
N SER A 602 1.65 4.57 5.70
CA SER A 602 2.84 3.85 6.11
C SER A 602 2.80 2.61 5.23
N SER A 603 3.79 2.49 4.33
CA SER A 603 4.22 1.17 3.88
C SER A 603 4.14 0.28 5.12
N SER A 604 3.37 -0.80 5.05
CA SER A 604 2.91 -1.58 6.20
C SER A 604 4.05 -2.36 6.90
N ILE A 605 5.26 -1.87 6.74
CA ILE A 605 6.55 -2.41 7.11
C ILE A 605 7.16 -1.36 8.03
N VAL A 606 7.03 -1.61 9.32
CA VAL A 606 7.66 -0.79 10.35
C VAL A 606 8.93 -1.49 10.77
N ALA A 607 10.07 -0.90 10.45
CA ALA A 607 11.35 -1.32 11.00
C ALA A 607 11.47 -0.92 12.47
N THR A 608 12.28 -1.66 13.22
CA THR A 608 12.55 -1.48 14.63
C THR A 608 14.03 -1.11 14.84
N PRO A 609 14.43 -0.58 15.99
CA PRO A 609 15.85 -0.38 16.30
C PRO A 609 16.64 -1.67 16.61
N ASN A 610 16.21 -2.84 16.13
CA ASN A 610 16.94 -4.10 16.25
C ASN A 610 17.07 -4.73 14.85
N ASP A 611 17.95 -5.74 14.74
CA ASP A 611 18.13 -6.55 13.54
C ASP A 611 16.79 -7.05 12.96
N ASP A 612 16.39 -6.48 11.83
CA ASP A 612 15.16 -6.77 11.11
C ASP A 612 15.44 -7.58 9.83
N ASN A 613 14.43 -8.33 9.36
CA ASN A 613 14.46 -9.00 8.07
C ASN A 613 13.12 -8.77 7.38
N LEU A 614 13.15 -7.88 6.38
CA LEU A 614 11.97 -7.29 5.76
C LEU A 614 11.96 -7.58 4.26
N THR A 615 10.81 -8.03 3.77
CA THR A 615 10.51 -8.05 2.34
C THR A 615 9.47 -6.98 2.09
N LEU A 616 9.78 -6.04 1.19
CA LEU A 616 8.92 -4.95 0.78
C LEU A 616 7.84 -5.43 -0.19
N THR A 617 7.08 -4.50 -0.77
CA THR A 617 6.00 -4.80 -1.70
C THR A 617 6.49 -4.72 -3.14
N PRO A 618 5.79 -5.32 -4.12
CA PRO A 618 6.13 -5.14 -5.54
C PRO A 618 5.74 -3.76 -6.12
N LYS A 619 5.65 -2.72 -5.28
CA LYS A 619 5.36 -1.32 -5.65
C LYS A 619 6.49 -0.46 -5.08
N ASN A 620 6.58 0.79 -5.53
CA ASN A 620 7.51 1.77 -4.95
C ASN A 620 7.32 1.91 -3.44
N ASP A 621 8.34 1.53 -2.69
CA ASP A 621 8.36 1.56 -1.24
C ASP A 621 9.32 2.63 -0.70
N ILE A 622 9.02 3.13 0.51
CA ILE A 622 9.92 4.02 1.25
C ILE A 622 10.06 3.43 2.66
N ILE A 623 11.28 3.04 3.02
CA ILE A 623 11.59 2.42 4.31
C ILE A 623 12.86 3.02 4.94
N ASN A 624 12.85 3.15 6.26
CA ASN A 624 14.04 3.44 7.08
C ASN A 624 14.18 2.36 8.14
N LEU A 625 15.27 1.61 8.10
CA LEU A 625 15.54 0.43 8.92
C LEU A 625 16.00 0.77 10.34
N LEU A 626 16.41 2.03 10.59
CA LEU A 626 16.84 2.55 11.89
C LEU A 626 18.21 2.03 12.33
N THR A 627 18.30 1.34 13.47
CA THR A 627 19.58 0.80 13.93
C THR A 627 19.45 -0.69 14.04
N GLY A 628 20.44 -1.47 13.65
CA GLY A 628 20.29 -2.92 13.58
C GLY A 628 21.29 -3.48 12.57
N GLN A 629 21.41 -4.79 12.49
CA GLN A 629 21.99 -5.43 11.30
C GLN A 629 20.83 -5.96 10.48
N ASP A 630 20.41 -5.18 9.49
CA ASP A 630 19.12 -5.36 8.84
C ASP A 630 19.26 -6.03 7.47
N ILE A 631 18.19 -6.68 7.04
CA ILE A 631 18.04 -7.23 5.70
C ILE A 631 16.74 -6.68 5.10
N ALA A 632 16.81 -6.05 3.93
CA ALA A 632 15.64 -5.52 3.23
C ALA A 632 15.63 -5.86 1.74
N GLU A 633 14.55 -6.47 1.25
CA GLU A 633 14.32 -6.83 -0.16
C GLU A 633 13.20 -5.98 -0.78
N GLY A 634 13.50 -5.17 -1.81
CA GLY A 634 12.60 -4.24 -2.50
C GLY A 634 11.60 -4.88 -3.47
N LEU A 635 11.96 -6.00 -4.10
CA LEU A 635 11.18 -6.70 -5.13
C LEU A 635 11.02 -5.95 -6.46
N ALA A 636 10.02 -5.10 -6.59
CA ALA A 636 9.72 -4.41 -7.83
C ALA A 636 9.14 -3.03 -7.55
N GLY A 637 9.41 -2.06 -8.40
CA GLY A 637 9.08 -0.66 -8.12
C GLY A 637 10.35 0.16 -7.98
N ASP A 638 10.22 1.48 -8.00
CA ASP A 638 11.35 2.39 -7.74
C ASP A 638 11.40 2.65 -6.23
N ASP A 639 12.27 1.94 -5.52
CA ASP A 639 12.28 1.87 -4.05
C ASP A 639 13.27 2.84 -3.40
N PHE A 640 12.96 3.27 -2.18
CA PHE A 640 13.87 4.00 -1.31
C PHE A 640 14.09 3.21 -0.01
N ILE A 641 15.31 2.68 0.17
CA ILE A 641 15.70 1.88 1.33
C ILE A 641 16.87 2.55 2.05
N ASN A 642 16.70 2.87 3.33
CA ASN A 642 17.74 3.44 4.18
C ASN A 642 18.06 2.54 5.38
N GLY A 643 19.27 1.97 5.44
CA GLY A 643 19.79 1.15 6.54
C GLY A 643 20.01 1.92 7.83
N ASP A 644 20.45 3.18 7.72
CA ASP A 644 20.78 4.07 8.84
C ASP A 644 21.96 3.56 9.69
N GLY A 645 21.81 2.62 10.60
CA GLY A 645 22.89 2.23 11.51
C GLY A 645 23.06 0.75 11.79
N GLY A 646 24.02 0.12 11.13
CA GLY A 646 24.68 -1.13 11.48
C GLY A 646 25.26 -1.77 10.24
N ASP A 647 25.45 -3.09 10.23
CA ASP A 647 26.02 -3.78 9.06
C ASP A 647 24.85 -4.39 8.28
N ASP A 648 24.36 -3.69 7.25
CA ASP A 648 23.08 -3.98 6.58
C ASP A 648 23.24 -4.68 5.23
N ASN A 649 22.22 -5.46 4.81
CA ASN A 649 22.12 -6.03 3.45
C ASN A 649 20.85 -5.52 2.76
N LEU A 650 21.01 -4.69 1.73
CA LEU A 650 19.91 -4.02 1.03
C LEU A 650 19.82 -4.48 -0.42
N PHE A 651 18.62 -4.83 -0.88
CA PHE A 651 18.35 -5.29 -2.25
C PHE A 651 17.23 -4.44 -2.86
N GLY A 652 17.48 -3.76 -3.99
CA GLY A 652 16.47 -3.01 -4.76
C GLY A 652 15.65 -3.89 -5.71
N ASP A 653 16.29 -4.92 -6.27
CA ASP A 653 15.71 -5.89 -7.21
C ASP A 653 15.31 -5.30 -8.58
N LYS A 654 14.10 -4.74 -8.75
CA LYS A 654 13.63 -4.27 -10.07
C LYS A 654 13.02 -2.88 -10.00
N GLY A 655 13.65 -1.93 -10.66
CA GLY A 655 13.18 -0.56 -10.75
C GLY A 655 14.40 0.35 -10.67
N ASN A 656 14.18 1.66 -10.62
CA ASN A 656 15.27 2.60 -10.39
C ASN A 656 15.33 2.90 -8.90
N ASP A 657 16.18 2.18 -8.19
CA ASP A 657 16.18 2.12 -6.73
C ASP A 657 17.17 3.10 -6.10
N THR A 658 16.88 3.54 -4.89
CA THR A 658 17.78 4.35 -4.05
C THR A 658 18.08 3.62 -2.76
N LEU A 659 19.32 3.14 -2.62
CA LEU A 659 19.79 2.39 -1.46
C LEU A 659 20.83 3.21 -0.68
N LEU A 660 20.60 3.41 0.61
CA LEU A 660 21.49 4.10 1.53
C LEU A 660 21.90 3.13 2.65
N GLY A 661 23.18 2.74 2.72
CA GLY A 661 23.69 1.87 3.79
C GLY A 661 23.66 2.57 5.14
N GLY A 662 24.33 3.71 5.23
CA GLY A 662 24.32 4.54 6.42
C GLY A 662 25.64 4.43 7.17
N SER A 663 25.66 3.82 8.36
CA SER A 663 26.89 3.61 9.13
C SER A 663 27.06 2.14 9.49
N GLY A 664 28.24 1.59 9.22
CA GLY A 664 28.61 0.18 9.41
C GLY A 664 29.15 -0.38 8.10
N GLN A 665 29.39 -1.69 8.03
CA GLN A 665 29.87 -2.33 6.80
C GLN A 665 28.67 -2.89 6.04
N ASP A 666 28.25 -2.19 5.00
CA ASP A 666 27.00 -2.47 4.32
C ASP A 666 27.22 -3.22 2.99
N GLU A 667 26.22 -4.02 2.60
CA GLU A 667 26.14 -4.67 1.29
C GLU A 667 24.88 -4.23 0.55
N LEU A 668 25.06 -3.52 -0.58
CA LEU A 668 23.97 -2.93 -1.35
C LEU A 668 23.92 -3.52 -2.77
N TYR A 669 22.76 -3.99 -3.20
CA TYR A 669 22.49 -4.55 -4.52
C TYR A 669 21.37 -3.78 -5.21
N GLY A 670 21.68 -3.04 -6.27
CA GLY A 670 20.71 -2.26 -7.06
C GLY A 670 19.70 -3.16 -7.76
N GLY A 671 20.19 -4.01 -8.66
CA GLY A 671 19.35 -4.98 -9.34
C GLY A 671 19.20 -4.64 -10.82
N SER A 672 17.98 -4.48 -11.30
CA SER A 672 17.73 -4.05 -12.68
C SER A 672 17.03 -2.71 -12.72
N GLY A 673 17.59 -1.76 -13.46
CA GLY A 673 17.15 -0.37 -13.57
C GLY A 673 18.33 0.56 -13.34
N ASP A 674 18.12 1.87 -13.47
CA ASP A 674 19.17 2.87 -13.27
C ASP A 674 19.20 3.26 -11.78
N ASP A 675 20.09 2.63 -11.00
CA ASP A 675 20.06 2.67 -9.54
C ASP A 675 21.00 3.72 -8.91
N SER A 676 20.69 4.15 -7.68
CA SER A 676 21.50 5.07 -6.87
C SER A 676 21.88 4.45 -5.53
N LEU A 677 23.12 3.97 -5.42
CA LEU A 677 23.65 3.31 -4.22
C LEU A 677 24.63 4.22 -3.48
N LYS A 678 24.48 4.30 -2.16
CA LYS A 678 25.42 5.00 -1.28
C LYS A 678 25.73 4.19 -0.04
N GLY A 679 26.99 3.78 0.12
CA GLY A 679 27.48 3.01 1.27
C GLY A 679 27.39 3.83 2.56
N GLY A 680 28.16 4.90 2.66
CA GLY A 680 28.10 5.80 3.80
C GLY A 680 29.37 5.73 4.63
N ASP A 681 29.26 5.41 5.92
CA ASP A 681 30.37 5.30 6.86
C ASP A 681 30.73 3.83 7.13
N GLY A 682 31.85 3.34 6.61
CA GLY A 682 32.35 1.98 6.84
C GLY A 682 33.01 1.41 5.60
N ASP A 683 33.40 0.14 5.65
CA ASP A 683 34.03 -0.53 4.50
C ASP A 683 32.92 -1.28 3.72
N ASP A 684 32.35 -0.63 2.71
CA ASP A 684 31.08 -1.07 2.09
C ASP A 684 31.29 -1.85 0.77
N ASN A 685 30.32 -2.69 0.40
CA ASN A 685 30.25 -3.34 -0.92
C ASN A 685 28.98 -2.91 -1.66
N LEU A 686 29.15 -2.30 -2.84
CA LEU A 686 28.06 -1.80 -3.67
C LEU A 686 28.07 -2.49 -5.04
N PHE A 687 26.92 -3.02 -5.44
CA PHE A 687 26.69 -3.70 -6.72
C PHE A 687 25.53 -3.01 -7.46
N GLY A 688 25.81 -2.29 -8.55
CA GLY A 688 24.77 -1.67 -9.39
C GLY A 688 23.96 -2.72 -10.16
N GLU A 689 24.68 -3.70 -10.70
CA GLU A 689 24.14 -4.80 -11.50
C GLU A 689 23.70 -4.40 -12.92
N ALA A 690 22.44 -4.10 -13.20
CA ALA A 690 21.96 -3.91 -14.57
C ALA A 690 21.22 -2.58 -14.78
N GLY A 691 21.92 -1.59 -15.29
CA GLY A 691 21.40 -0.29 -15.73
C GLY A 691 22.52 0.73 -15.69
N ASN A 692 22.19 2.01 -15.81
CA ASN A 692 23.17 3.09 -15.69
C ASN A 692 23.20 3.59 -14.24
N ASP A 693 24.08 3.00 -13.44
CA ASP A 693 24.01 3.12 -11.99
C ASP A 693 24.92 4.23 -11.45
N THR A 694 24.57 4.78 -10.30
CA THR A 694 25.42 5.72 -9.54
C THR A 694 25.81 5.10 -8.20
N LEU A 695 27.10 4.80 -8.05
CA LEU A 695 27.65 4.17 -6.85
C LEU A 695 28.58 5.14 -6.10
N LEU A 696 28.24 5.43 -4.84
CA LEU A 696 29.00 6.30 -3.95
C LEU A 696 29.44 5.52 -2.71
N GLY A 697 30.73 5.21 -2.59
CA GLY A 697 31.29 4.46 -1.45
C GLY A 697 31.14 5.23 -0.14
N GLY A 698 31.93 6.29 0.05
CA GLY A 698 31.74 7.21 1.16
C GLY A 698 32.98 7.31 2.04
N GLN A 699 32.90 6.86 3.28
CA GLN A 699 33.98 6.84 4.26
C GLN A 699 34.43 5.41 4.57
N GLY A 700 35.47 4.92 3.91
CA GLY A 700 36.10 3.67 4.32
C GLY A 700 36.86 3.06 3.17
N GLN A 701 37.11 1.76 3.22
CA GLN A 701 37.69 1.00 2.12
C GLN A 701 36.59 0.26 1.38
N ASP A 702 36.03 0.92 0.38
CA ASP A 702 34.83 0.48 -0.30
C ASP A 702 35.16 -0.35 -1.55
N GLN A 703 34.26 -1.28 -1.90
CA GLN A 703 34.27 -2.01 -3.16
C GLN A 703 33.03 -1.67 -3.97
N LEU A 704 33.23 -1.10 -5.16
CA LEU A 704 32.14 -0.69 -6.04
C LEU A 704 32.21 -1.48 -7.35
N PHE A 705 31.07 -2.05 -7.74
CA PHE A 705 30.88 -2.86 -8.93
C PHE A 705 29.72 -2.28 -9.74
N GLY A 706 30.01 -1.66 -10.89
CA GLY A 706 29.00 -1.06 -11.77
C GLY A 706 28.07 -2.12 -12.35
N GLY A 707 28.55 -2.88 -13.33
CA GLY A 707 27.83 -4.02 -13.87
C GLY A 707 27.60 -3.88 -15.36
N SER A 708 26.36 -3.87 -15.81
CA SER A 708 26.04 -3.64 -17.21
C SER A 708 25.29 -2.33 -17.39
N GLY A 709 25.86 -1.42 -18.18
CA GLY A 709 25.32 -0.11 -18.46
C GLY A 709 26.41 0.94 -18.30
N ASP A 710 26.08 2.21 -18.48
CA ASP A 710 27.05 3.30 -18.39
C ASP A 710 27.08 3.86 -16.96
N ASP A 711 27.99 3.37 -16.11
CA ASP A 711 27.93 3.59 -14.67
C ASP A 711 28.79 4.77 -14.18
N LEU A 712 28.44 5.35 -13.02
CA LEU A 712 29.21 6.37 -12.31
C LEU A 712 29.70 5.85 -10.95
N LEU A 713 31.01 5.63 -10.82
CA LEU A 713 31.61 5.10 -9.59
C LEU A 713 32.48 6.14 -8.88
N LYS A 714 32.17 6.42 -7.61
CA LYS A 714 32.97 7.29 -6.73
C LYS A 714 33.23 6.61 -5.38
N GLY A 715 34.45 6.12 -5.20
CA GLY A 715 34.86 5.47 -3.95
C GLY A 715 34.82 6.38 -2.71
N GLY A 716 35.12 7.68 -2.83
CA GLY A 716 35.09 8.59 -1.69
C GLY A 716 36.42 8.64 -0.92
N GLN A 717 36.38 8.58 0.41
CA GLN A 717 37.58 8.51 1.25
C GLN A 717 38.16 7.09 1.29
N GLY A 718 39.33 6.93 1.91
CA GLY A 718 40.00 5.63 2.05
C GLY A 718 40.60 5.05 0.77
N ASP A 719 40.91 3.75 0.81
CA ASP A 719 41.61 3.02 -0.26
C ASP A 719 40.61 2.04 -0.89
N ASN A 720 40.02 2.42 -2.02
CA ASN A 720 38.83 1.77 -2.61
C ASN A 720 39.17 0.90 -3.82
N ILE A 721 38.31 -0.06 -4.14
CA ILE A 721 38.37 -0.88 -5.35
C ILE A 721 37.13 -0.59 -6.21
N LEU A 722 37.34 -0.23 -7.47
CA LEU A 722 36.28 0.14 -8.40
C LEU A 722 36.39 -0.74 -9.65
N THR A 723 35.27 -1.30 -10.08
CA THR A 723 35.16 -2.17 -11.26
C THR A 723 33.90 -1.77 -12.04
N GLY A 724 34.05 -1.34 -13.28
CA GLY A 724 32.92 -0.86 -14.11
C GLY A 724 32.15 -1.99 -14.80
N TYR A 725 32.87 -3.04 -15.19
CA TYR A 725 32.44 -4.17 -16.02
C TYR A 725 32.13 -3.80 -17.47
N THR A 726 30.85 -3.68 -17.87
CA THR A 726 30.47 -3.51 -19.27
C THR A 726 29.67 -2.25 -19.48
N GLY A 727 30.07 -1.46 -20.46
CA GLY A 727 29.41 -0.20 -20.80
C GLY A 727 30.46 0.88 -20.88
N LYS A 728 30.03 2.14 -20.86
CA LYS A 728 30.92 3.28 -20.78
C LYS A 728 30.88 3.88 -19.38
N ASP A 729 31.90 3.55 -18.60
CA ASP A 729 31.89 3.88 -17.18
C ASP A 729 32.65 5.17 -16.88
N ILE A 730 32.26 5.83 -15.81
CA ILE A 730 32.89 7.05 -15.29
C ILE A 730 33.42 6.78 -13.89
N PHE A 731 34.74 6.76 -13.76
CA PHE A 731 35.41 6.66 -12.47
C PHE A 731 35.80 8.04 -11.95
N VAL A 732 35.29 8.42 -10.78
CA VAL A 732 35.55 9.74 -10.19
C VAL A 732 36.86 9.72 -9.40
N LEU A 733 37.79 10.58 -9.80
CA LEU A 733 39.06 10.83 -9.13
C LEU A 733 38.98 12.10 -8.29
N SER A 734 39.32 11.97 -7.01
CA SER A 734 39.35 13.09 -6.08
C SER A 734 40.53 12.99 -5.13
N THR A 735 40.83 14.07 -4.41
CA THR A 735 41.86 14.07 -3.36
C THR A 735 41.39 13.46 -2.03
N ALA A 736 40.14 13.00 -1.95
CA ALA A 736 39.55 12.48 -0.71
C ALA A 736 40.02 11.07 -0.36
N GLY A 737 40.32 10.25 -1.38
CA GLY A 737 40.73 8.85 -1.23
C GLY A 737 41.63 8.40 -2.38
N LYS A 738 42.03 7.13 -2.36
CA LYS A 738 42.84 6.48 -3.40
C LYS A 738 42.04 5.32 -3.98
N ASN A 739 41.89 5.29 -5.30
CA ASN A 739 41.10 4.25 -5.96
C ASN A 739 42.01 3.25 -6.71
N THR A 740 41.66 1.96 -6.66
CA THR A 740 42.21 0.94 -7.55
C THR A 740 41.13 0.57 -8.55
N ILE A 741 41.31 0.96 -9.81
CA ILE A 741 40.37 0.67 -10.90
C ILE A 741 40.86 -0.59 -11.60
N THR A 742 40.02 -1.62 -11.65
CA THR A 742 40.48 -2.98 -11.97
C THR A 742 40.37 -3.35 -13.44
N ASP A 743 39.54 -2.65 -14.21
CA ASP A 743 39.11 -3.05 -15.56
C ASP A 743 38.97 -1.91 -16.57
N PHE A 744 39.51 -0.72 -16.27
CA PHE A 744 39.44 0.47 -17.14
C PHE A 744 39.74 0.16 -18.62
N GLU A 745 38.76 0.37 -19.50
CA GLU A 745 38.86 0.18 -20.94
C GLU A 745 39.11 1.51 -21.66
N ASN A 746 40.34 1.68 -22.16
CA ASN A 746 40.75 2.90 -22.86
C ASN A 746 39.91 3.18 -24.12
N GLY A 747 39.41 4.41 -24.25
CA GLY A 747 38.57 4.85 -25.35
C GLY A 747 37.09 4.45 -25.21
N VAL A 748 36.74 3.74 -24.15
CA VAL A 748 35.36 3.47 -23.74
C VAL A 748 35.09 4.27 -22.46
N ASP A 749 35.81 3.95 -21.39
CA ASP A 749 35.63 4.54 -20.06
C ASP A 749 36.25 5.94 -19.93
N LEU A 750 35.81 6.66 -18.91
CA LEU A 750 36.26 8.02 -18.58
C LEU A 750 36.68 8.17 -17.12
N LEU A 751 37.64 9.06 -16.91
CA LEU A 751 38.10 9.50 -15.60
C LEU A 751 37.57 10.91 -15.32
N LYS A 752 36.66 11.05 -14.35
CA LYS A 752 36.13 12.36 -13.95
C LYS A 752 37.00 12.98 -12.87
N LEU A 753 37.46 14.22 -13.09
CA LEU A 753 38.26 14.97 -12.12
C LEU A 753 37.35 15.82 -11.23
N ASP A 754 37.30 15.50 -9.93
CA ASP A 754 36.49 16.24 -8.96
C ASP A 754 37.27 17.41 -8.32
N GLY A 755 36.56 18.47 -7.94
CA GLY A 755 37.13 19.68 -7.33
C GLY A 755 38.00 20.53 -8.28
N ASP A 756 39.14 21.02 -7.80
CA ASP A 756 40.05 21.91 -8.56
C ASP A 756 41.06 21.13 -9.44
N LEU A 757 40.88 19.81 -9.58
CA LEU A 757 41.78 18.97 -10.37
C LEU A 757 41.64 19.26 -11.86
N THR A 758 42.77 19.30 -12.56
CA THR A 758 42.80 19.40 -14.03
C THR A 758 43.81 18.43 -14.62
N PHE A 759 43.63 18.01 -15.88
CA PHE A 759 44.57 17.09 -16.53
C PHE A 759 46.03 17.60 -16.47
N GLY A 760 46.24 18.91 -16.62
CA GLY A 760 47.56 19.53 -16.53
C GLY A 760 48.21 19.49 -15.14
N SER A 761 47.45 19.20 -14.09
CA SER A 761 47.91 19.09 -12.70
C SER A 761 48.24 17.66 -12.26
N LEU A 762 48.18 16.70 -13.19
CA LEU A 762 48.40 15.27 -12.92
C LEU A 762 49.81 14.83 -13.34
N SER A 763 50.33 13.84 -12.62
CA SER A 763 51.51 13.06 -12.99
C SER A 763 51.07 11.60 -13.23
N ILE A 764 51.25 11.12 -14.45
CA ILE A 764 50.81 9.79 -14.89
C ILE A 764 52.06 8.98 -15.29
N PHE A 765 52.28 7.83 -14.65
CA PHE A 765 53.47 6.99 -14.89
C PHE A 765 53.19 5.52 -14.56
N GLU A 766 54.00 4.61 -15.11
CA GLU A 766 53.88 3.19 -14.81
C GLU A 766 54.69 2.79 -13.58
N GLN A 767 54.11 1.93 -12.76
CA GLN A 767 54.80 1.26 -11.66
C GLN A 767 54.24 -0.15 -11.47
N ASN A 768 55.13 -1.15 -11.50
CA ASN A 768 54.80 -2.57 -11.34
C ASN A 768 53.84 -3.17 -12.40
N GLY A 769 53.65 -2.51 -13.55
CA GLY A 769 52.74 -2.96 -14.61
C GLY A 769 51.37 -2.27 -14.59
N ASP A 770 51.15 -1.37 -13.62
CA ASP A 770 49.93 -0.58 -13.49
C ASP A 770 50.22 0.90 -13.76
N THR A 771 49.19 1.63 -14.17
CA THR A 771 49.28 3.09 -14.35
C THR A 771 48.92 3.81 -13.06
N TRP A 772 49.81 4.67 -12.59
CA TRP A 772 49.63 5.48 -11.38
C TRP A 772 49.29 6.91 -11.77
N ILE A 773 48.19 7.43 -11.23
CA ILE A 773 47.73 8.80 -11.43
C ILE A 773 47.85 9.56 -10.10
N THR A 774 48.74 10.54 -10.07
CA THR A 774 49.02 11.35 -8.88
C THR A 774 48.86 12.85 -9.16
N THR A 775 48.74 13.66 -8.12
CA THR A 775 48.90 15.12 -8.22
C THR A 775 50.38 15.49 -8.38
N GLU A 776 50.67 16.74 -8.78
CA GLU A 776 52.07 17.26 -8.82
C GLU A 776 52.83 17.12 -7.48
N ASN A 777 52.11 17.03 -6.35
CA ASN A 777 52.69 16.84 -5.02
C ASN A 777 52.84 15.36 -4.64
N ASN A 778 52.72 14.44 -5.60
CA ASN A 778 52.76 12.98 -5.43
C ASN A 778 51.66 12.41 -4.52
N GLN A 779 50.50 13.08 -4.40
CA GLN A 779 49.33 12.46 -3.79
C GLN A 779 48.69 11.52 -4.81
N LEU A 780 48.58 10.23 -4.47
CA LEU A 780 47.94 9.24 -5.32
C LEU A 780 46.43 9.45 -5.34
N LEU A 781 45.85 9.45 -6.54
CA LEU A 781 44.41 9.56 -6.79
C LEU A 781 43.85 8.20 -7.22
N ALA A 782 44.50 7.56 -8.19
CA ALA A 782 44.12 6.21 -8.63
C ALA A 782 45.29 5.40 -9.18
N THR A 783 45.11 4.08 -9.14
CA THR A 783 45.90 3.10 -9.88
C THR A 783 44.97 2.39 -10.87
N LEU A 784 45.37 2.31 -12.14
CA LEU A 784 44.66 1.55 -13.17
C LEU A 784 45.42 0.24 -13.40
N ASN A 785 44.80 -0.88 -13.04
CA ASN A 785 45.45 -2.19 -13.13
C ASN A 785 45.62 -2.62 -14.59
N PHE A 786 46.82 -3.09 -14.94
CA PHE A 786 47.13 -3.64 -16.27
C PHE A 786 46.90 -2.68 -17.46
N VAL A 787 46.80 -1.38 -17.22
CA VAL A 787 46.73 -0.35 -18.26
C VAL A 787 48.10 0.28 -18.46
N GLU A 788 48.57 0.40 -19.71
CA GLU A 788 49.82 1.10 -20.05
C GLU A 788 49.65 2.63 -19.96
N ALA A 789 50.58 3.34 -19.33
CA ALA A 789 50.39 4.77 -19.03
C ALA A 789 50.46 5.67 -20.28
N ASN A 790 51.10 5.18 -21.34
CA ASN A 790 51.19 5.86 -22.64
C ASN A 790 49.86 5.87 -23.42
N LEU A 791 48.88 5.07 -23.00
CA LEU A 791 47.56 4.98 -23.60
C LEU A 791 46.58 5.99 -23.02
N ILE A 792 46.87 6.52 -21.83
CA ILE A 792 46.06 7.53 -21.15
C ILE A 792 46.40 8.92 -21.67
N THR A 793 45.40 9.61 -22.19
CA THR A 793 45.48 10.93 -22.82
C THR A 793 44.51 11.91 -22.18
N ALA A 794 44.49 13.16 -22.66
CA ALA A 794 43.56 14.17 -22.15
C ALA A 794 42.09 13.87 -22.54
N ASP A 795 41.85 13.06 -23.57
CA ASP A 795 40.51 12.73 -24.05
C ASP A 795 39.79 11.72 -23.13
N ASP A 796 40.55 11.02 -22.28
CA ASP A 796 40.03 10.07 -21.29
C ASP A 796 39.54 10.78 -20.01
N PHE A 797 39.69 12.11 -19.92
CA PHE A 797 39.32 12.89 -18.74
C PHE A 797 38.16 13.84 -19.00
N ILE A 798 37.27 13.92 -18.02
CA ILE A 798 36.17 14.90 -17.96
C ILE A 798 36.20 15.66 -16.63
N TYR A 799 35.49 16.79 -16.58
CA TYR A 799 35.46 17.72 -15.44
C TYR A 799 34.05 17.76 -14.83
#